data_AF-A0A7K4LF44-F1
#
_entry.id   AF-A0A7K4LF44-F1
#
_cell.length_a   1.000
_cell.length_b   1.000
_cell.length_c   1.000
_cell.angle_alpha   90.00
_cell.angle_beta   90.00
_cell.angle_gamma   90.00
#
_symmetry.space_group_name_H-M   'P 1'
#
loop_
_entity.id
_entity.type
_entity.pdbx_description
1 polymer ?
#
loop_
_entity_poly.entity_id
_entity_poly.type
_entity_poly.pdbx_seq_one_letter_code
_entity_poly.pdbx_strand_id
1 'polypeptide(L)'
;QVLVEIDRVKSRMQLAAESLQEADKWSTLSADIEETLKTQDVSVISAKLTSMQSSLAMLVDTPDYSEKCVHLEALKNRLEAMASPQIVAAFNAQSVDQAKMFVKVFTEIDRMPQLLAYYYKCHKVQLVAVWQDLCQSDFSLNRQLTELYDTLLGTWHSQLQWATQVFKNPHEVVTVLLIQTLAALVPSIPVCLSTAMERVGQETKLSKLLELYEATVHFAKGLEIAMLPNLKEQNLVKVTELVEAVYSPYKPFQLEYGELEEENLLVEMSAVPLEHWEVIDCVQELNHSVNKLFMLASGAIDNCIKLTDGLGVCGLLKALRALFTKYTSDFTNALQSIRKKCKLDDIPSDALFQEDWTAFQNSIRIITTCGELLRQCGDFEQQLANRILSTAGKYLSDSYSPCSLSGFQDASSTEKRSAVKNPWQEYNYLLKENPSEYASLMETLYTLKEKGTSNHNLLSSSRSALSRLNQLAHHLAFDSVFLRIKQQLLLIPKMEGWNSSGTGETLTDDLPNFSLTPLEYISNIGQYIMSLPLHLEPFVTQEDSALELALHAGKLPFPPEQGDELPELDNTADYWLGSVARATMQTYCEAVLQIPELSAHATKQLATDMDYLINVMDALGLQPSRTLQNIVALLKAKPEEFWQAAKGVPRRTASAVAAMRGLER
;
A
#
# COMPACT_ATOMS: atom_id res chain seq x y z
N GLN A 1 -27.59 -51.27 -59.19
CA GLN A 1 -26.40 -52.00 -58.69
C GLN A 1 -25.29 -52.08 -59.74
N VAL A 2 -25.54 -52.60 -60.95
CA VAL A 2 -24.50 -52.75 -62.01
C VAL A 2 -23.85 -51.42 -62.46
N LEU A 3 -24.62 -50.34 -62.61
CA LEU A 3 -24.10 -49.01 -62.98
C LEU A 3 -23.13 -48.43 -61.93
N VAL A 4 -23.35 -48.71 -60.64
CA VAL A 4 -22.48 -48.25 -59.54
C VAL A 4 -21.15 -49.02 -59.52
N GLU A 5 -21.17 -50.31 -59.88
CA GLU A 5 -19.93 -51.09 -60.00
C GLU A 5 -19.09 -50.70 -61.20
N ILE A 6 -19.72 -50.42 -62.35
CA ILE A 6 -19.01 -49.94 -63.55
C ILE A 6 -18.40 -48.56 -63.30
N ASP A 7 -19.13 -47.65 -62.66
CA ASP A 7 -18.62 -46.33 -62.32
C ASP A 7 -17.43 -46.42 -61.34
N ARG A 8 -17.50 -47.34 -60.37
CA ARG A 8 -16.41 -47.63 -59.44
C ARG A 8 -15.18 -48.27 -60.12
N VAL A 9 -15.35 -49.08 -61.15
CA VAL A 9 -14.22 -49.62 -61.94
C VAL A 9 -13.62 -48.53 -62.82
N LYS A 10 -14.45 -47.74 -63.49
CA LYS A 10 -14.01 -46.60 -64.31
C LYS A 10 -13.22 -45.59 -63.48
N SER A 11 -13.73 -45.20 -62.31
CA SER A 11 -13.03 -44.30 -61.39
C SER A 11 -11.68 -44.86 -60.96
N ARG A 12 -11.60 -46.16 -60.61
CA ARG A 12 -10.32 -46.81 -60.26
C ARG A 12 -9.34 -46.87 -61.44
N MET A 13 -9.82 -47.12 -62.65
CA MET A 13 -8.96 -47.11 -63.84
C MET A 13 -8.46 -45.71 -64.19
N GLN A 14 -9.29 -44.67 -64.01
CA GLN A 14 -8.88 -43.28 -64.21
C GLN A 14 -7.81 -42.89 -63.18
N LEU A 15 -8.02 -43.20 -61.91
CA LEU A 15 -7.02 -42.96 -60.85
C LEU A 15 -5.70 -43.70 -61.13
N ALA A 16 -5.76 -44.96 -61.56
CA ALA A 16 -4.55 -45.73 -61.89
C ALA A 16 -3.80 -45.17 -63.11
N ALA A 17 -4.53 -44.71 -64.15
CA ALA A 17 -3.93 -44.09 -65.33
C ALA A 17 -3.28 -42.73 -64.99
N GLU A 18 -3.94 -41.93 -64.16
CA GLU A 18 -3.41 -40.66 -63.65
C GLU A 18 -2.15 -40.88 -62.80
N SER A 19 -2.17 -41.84 -61.87
CA SER A 19 -0.98 -42.19 -61.07
C SER A 19 0.18 -42.71 -61.93
N LEU A 20 -0.07 -43.52 -62.96
CA LEU A 20 0.97 -43.96 -63.89
C LEU A 20 1.57 -42.81 -64.68
N GLN A 21 0.74 -41.87 -65.15
CA GLN A 21 1.20 -40.67 -65.85
C GLN A 21 2.06 -39.79 -64.93
N GLU A 22 1.70 -39.62 -63.67
CA GLU A 22 2.49 -38.88 -62.69
C GLU A 22 3.80 -39.60 -62.30
N ALA A 23 3.82 -40.94 -62.31
CA ALA A 23 5.05 -41.72 -62.08
C ALA A 23 6.07 -41.56 -63.22
N ASP A 24 5.61 -41.51 -64.47
CA ASP A 24 6.44 -41.25 -65.65
C ASP A 24 6.98 -39.82 -65.66
N LYS A 25 6.10 -38.84 -65.34
CA LYS A 25 6.50 -37.44 -65.14
C LYS A 25 7.56 -37.30 -64.05
N TRP A 26 7.39 -37.96 -62.90
CA TRP A 26 8.37 -37.95 -61.81
C TRP A 26 9.73 -38.49 -62.29
N SER A 27 9.74 -39.62 -63.00
CA SER A 27 10.97 -40.24 -63.48
C SER A 27 11.73 -39.33 -64.46
N THR A 28 11.00 -38.66 -65.36
CA THR A 28 11.57 -37.67 -66.29
C THR A 28 12.12 -36.46 -65.55
N LEU A 29 11.34 -35.88 -64.63
CA LEU A 29 11.76 -34.70 -63.86
C LEU A 29 12.98 -35.01 -62.99
N SER A 30 13.02 -36.20 -62.38
CA SER A 30 14.13 -36.66 -61.55
C SER A 30 15.42 -36.92 -62.33
N ALA A 31 15.34 -37.31 -63.61
CA ALA A 31 16.52 -37.51 -64.45
C ALA A 31 17.16 -36.16 -64.83
N ASP A 32 16.33 -35.18 -65.15
CA ASP A 32 16.76 -33.88 -65.65
C ASP A 32 17.13 -32.87 -64.53
N ILE A 33 16.66 -33.08 -63.30
CA ILE A 33 16.81 -32.09 -62.22
C ILE A 33 18.29 -31.78 -61.95
N GLU A 34 19.17 -32.78 -62.06
CA GLU A 34 20.61 -32.61 -61.87
C GLU A 34 21.26 -31.69 -62.93
N GLU A 35 20.73 -31.67 -64.15
CA GLU A 35 21.19 -30.72 -65.18
C GLU A 35 20.67 -29.32 -64.90
N THR A 36 19.40 -29.20 -64.48
CA THR A 36 18.83 -27.89 -64.12
C THR A 36 19.49 -27.28 -62.89
N LEU A 37 19.96 -28.09 -61.93
CA LEU A 37 20.71 -27.60 -60.77
C LEU A 37 22.07 -26.98 -61.17
N LYS A 38 22.66 -27.38 -62.31
CA LYS A 38 23.92 -26.79 -62.80
C LYS A 38 23.76 -25.37 -63.32
N THR A 39 22.54 -24.94 -63.70
CA THR A 39 22.30 -23.59 -64.23
C THR A 39 22.40 -22.51 -63.15
N GLN A 40 22.30 -22.88 -61.87
CA GLN A 40 22.25 -21.98 -60.71
C GLN A 40 21.11 -20.96 -60.74
N ASP A 41 20.15 -21.09 -61.66
CA ASP A 41 18.96 -20.24 -61.72
C ASP A 41 17.89 -20.75 -60.75
N VAL A 42 17.78 -20.06 -59.63
CA VAL A 42 16.87 -20.39 -58.52
C VAL A 42 15.41 -20.48 -58.98
N SER A 43 15.00 -19.65 -59.95
CA SER A 43 13.61 -19.61 -60.43
C SER A 43 13.27 -20.83 -61.29
N VAL A 44 14.18 -21.24 -62.17
CA VAL A 44 14.03 -22.39 -63.05
C VAL A 44 14.06 -23.68 -62.23
N ILE A 45 14.98 -23.77 -61.26
CA ILE A 45 15.08 -24.92 -60.36
C ILE A 45 13.80 -25.04 -59.51
N SER A 46 13.30 -23.93 -58.95
CA SER A 46 12.04 -23.90 -58.19
C SER A 46 10.87 -24.46 -58.99
N ALA A 47 10.66 -23.98 -60.23
CA ALA A 47 9.55 -24.45 -61.07
C ALA A 47 9.60 -25.97 -61.30
N LYS A 48 10.80 -26.53 -61.48
CA LYS A 48 10.97 -27.98 -61.66
C LYS A 48 10.70 -28.76 -60.37
N LEU A 49 11.14 -28.27 -59.22
CA LEU A 49 10.84 -28.87 -57.91
C LEU A 49 9.36 -28.83 -57.57
N THR A 50 8.66 -27.75 -57.91
CA THR A 50 7.20 -27.62 -57.73
C THR A 50 6.46 -28.64 -58.58
N SER A 51 6.90 -28.86 -59.83
CA SER A 51 6.33 -29.92 -60.68
C SER A 51 6.58 -31.32 -60.09
N MET A 52 7.77 -31.56 -59.51
CA MET A 52 8.06 -32.81 -58.82
C MET A 52 7.17 -32.99 -57.57
N GLN A 53 6.93 -31.92 -56.80
CA GLN A 53 6.01 -31.93 -55.66
C GLN A 53 4.59 -32.31 -56.07
N SER A 54 4.06 -31.74 -57.15
CA SER A 54 2.71 -32.07 -57.63
C SER A 54 2.59 -33.52 -58.10
N SER A 55 3.61 -34.03 -58.80
CA SER A 55 3.63 -35.43 -59.23
C SER A 55 3.74 -36.38 -58.03
N LEU A 56 4.55 -36.05 -57.02
CA LEU A 56 4.68 -36.85 -55.81
C LEU A 56 3.39 -36.92 -55.00
N ALA A 57 2.61 -35.84 -54.93
CA ALA A 57 1.33 -35.79 -54.21
C ALA A 57 0.30 -36.80 -54.75
N MET A 58 0.40 -37.22 -56.02
CA MET A 58 -0.47 -38.21 -56.66
C MET A 58 0.04 -39.66 -56.56
N LEU A 59 1.22 -39.85 -55.95
CA LEU A 59 1.93 -41.15 -55.87
C LEU A 59 1.98 -41.72 -54.45
N VAL A 60 1.10 -41.28 -53.55
CA VAL A 60 1.09 -41.67 -52.12
C VAL A 60 0.99 -43.19 -51.93
N ASP A 61 0.27 -43.89 -52.81
CA ASP A 61 0.04 -45.33 -52.71
C ASP A 61 1.18 -46.19 -53.31
N THR A 62 2.30 -45.58 -53.72
CA THR A 62 3.45 -46.31 -54.29
C THR A 62 4.40 -46.82 -53.20
N PRO A 63 4.97 -48.04 -53.34
CA PRO A 63 5.83 -48.64 -52.30
C PRO A 63 7.13 -47.87 -52.06
N ASP A 64 7.62 -47.12 -53.05
CA ASP A 64 8.84 -46.29 -53.02
C ASP A 64 8.56 -44.81 -52.68
N TYR A 65 7.33 -44.47 -52.27
CA TYR A 65 6.92 -43.11 -51.93
C TYR A 65 7.83 -42.46 -50.88
N SER A 66 8.21 -43.21 -49.85
CA SER A 66 9.09 -42.71 -48.78
C SER A 66 10.47 -42.28 -49.29
N GLU A 67 11.07 -43.05 -50.20
CA GLU A 67 12.37 -42.74 -50.81
C GLU A 67 12.28 -41.50 -51.70
N LYS A 68 11.19 -41.38 -52.47
CA LYS A 68 10.91 -40.21 -53.31
C LYS A 68 10.74 -38.92 -52.50
N CYS A 69 10.06 -39.00 -51.33
CA CYS A 69 9.96 -37.88 -50.40
C CYS A 69 11.33 -37.42 -49.90
N VAL A 70 12.19 -38.36 -49.47
CA VAL A 70 13.55 -38.05 -49.01
C VAL A 70 14.38 -37.41 -50.14
N HIS A 71 14.27 -37.93 -51.36
CA HIS A 71 14.98 -37.39 -52.52
C HIS A 71 14.55 -35.95 -52.84
N LEU A 72 13.23 -35.69 -52.84
CA LEU A 72 12.69 -34.34 -53.05
C LEU A 72 13.20 -33.36 -51.99
N GLU A 73 13.21 -33.78 -50.74
CA GLU A 73 13.64 -32.93 -49.63
C GLU A 73 15.15 -32.62 -49.70
N ALA A 74 15.97 -33.58 -50.16
CA ALA A 74 17.38 -33.36 -50.44
C ALA A 74 17.61 -32.34 -51.57
N LEU A 75 16.80 -32.40 -52.63
CA LEU A 75 16.86 -31.43 -53.73
C LEU A 75 16.45 -30.02 -53.28
N LYS A 76 15.39 -29.90 -52.46
CA LYS A 76 15.01 -28.62 -51.84
C LYS A 76 16.11 -28.06 -50.93
N ASN A 77 16.75 -28.89 -50.12
CA ASN A 77 17.90 -28.49 -49.29
C ASN A 77 19.06 -27.95 -50.14
N ARG A 78 19.32 -28.57 -51.29
CA ARG A 78 20.38 -28.12 -52.21
C ARG A 78 20.03 -26.77 -52.85
N LEU A 79 18.78 -26.56 -53.26
CA LEU A 79 18.31 -25.25 -53.74
C LEU A 79 18.45 -24.16 -52.66
N GLU A 80 18.03 -24.46 -51.43
CA GLU A 80 18.16 -23.52 -50.30
C GLU A 80 19.63 -23.15 -50.04
N ALA A 81 20.53 -24.13 -50.01
CA ALA A 81 21.96 -23.90 -49.83
C ALA A 81 22.56 -23.02 -50.95
N MET A 82 22.13 -23.22 -52.20
CA MET A 82 22.56 -22.40 -53.34
C MET A 82 22.01 -20.97 -53.27
N ALA A 83 20.77 -20.79 -52.81
CA ALA A 83 20.12 -19.49 -52.72
C ALA A 83 20.57 -18.68 -51.49
N SER A 84 21.06 -19.34 -50.42
CA SER A 84 21.36 -18.70 -49.12
C SER A 84 22.23 -17.43 -49.21
N PRO A 85 23.37 -17.39 -49.94
CA PRO A 85 24.17 -16.16 -50.05
C PRO A 85 23.42 -15.02 -50.73
N GLN A 86 22.61 -15.32 -51.74
CA GLN A 86 21.81 -14.33 -52.47
C GLN A 86 20.65 -13.82 -51.62
N ILE A 87 20.02 -14.69 -50.82
CA ILE A 87 18.96 -14.33 -49.86
C ILE A 87 19.51 -13.37 -48.80
N VAL A 88 20.67 -13.70 -48.21
CA VAL A 88 21.32 -12.86 -47.20
C VAL A 88 21.69 -11.49 -47.78
N ALA A 89 22.26 -11.46 -48.99
CA ALA A 89 22.57 -10.22 -49.68
C ALA A 89 21.32 -9.38 -49.97
N ALA A 90 20.24 -10.00 -50.47
CA ALA A 90 18.98 -9.32 -50.77
C ALA A 90 18.33 -8.70 -49.52
N PHE A 91 18.30 -9.43 -48.41
CA PHE A 91 17.74 -8.90 -47.15
C PHE A 91 18.62 -7.82 -46.51
N ASN A 92 19.95 -7.96 -46.52
CA ASN A 92 20.84 -6.93 -46.00
C ASN A 92 20.79 -5.64 -46.84
N ALA A 93 20.62 -5.75 -48.15
CA ALA A 93 20.45 -4.62 -49.05
C ALA A 93 19.01 -4.07 -49.09
N GLN A 94 18.07 -4.69 -48.36
CA GLN A 94 16.63 -4.38 -48.39
C GLN A 94 16.04 -4.34 -49.81
N SER A 95 16.53 -5.18 -50.72
CA SER A 95 16.07 -5.23 -52.12
C SER A 95 14.68 -5.88 -52.21
N VAL A 96 13.66 -5.08 -52.51
CA VAL A 96 12.26 -5.53 -52.60
C VAL A 96 12.06 -6.54 -53.74
N ASP A 97 12.64 -6.30 -54.91
CA ASP A 97 12.42 -7.15 -56.09
C ASP A 97 13.05 -8.53 -55.93
N GLN A 98 14.28 -8.59 -55.42
CA GLN A 98 14.95 -9.86 -55.13
C GLN A 98 14.25 -10.61 -53.99
N ALA A 99 13.83 -9.90 -52.94
CA ALA A 99 13.10 -10.51 -51.84
C ALA A 99 11.75 -11.11 -52.30
N LYS A 100 10.99 -10.41 -53.16
CA LYS A 100 9.74 -10.94 -53.76
C LYS A 100 9.99 -12.21 -54.58
N MET A 101 11.08 -12.26 -55.34
CA MET A 101 11.47 -13.46 -56.08
C MET A 101 11.71 -14.64 -55.14
N PHE A 102 12.49 -14.44 -54.06
CA PHE A 102 12.72 -15.50 -53.08
C PHE A 102 11.45 -15.88 -52.31
N VAL A 103 10.57 -14.93 -51.95
CA VAL A 103 9.28 -15.24 -51.33
C VAL A 103 8.43 -16.13 -52.24
N LYS A 104 8.38 -15.82 -53.54
CA LYS A 104 7.66 -16.66 -54.51
C LYS A 104 8.24 -18.08 -54.55
N VAL A 105 9.55 -18.20 -54.74
CA VAL A 105 10.26 -19.49 -54.79
C VAL A 105 10.04 -20.31 -53.52
N PHE A 106 10.27 -19.73 -52.35
CA PHE A 106 10.14 -20.43 -51.07
C PHE A 106 8.69 -20.72 -50.65
N THR A 107 7.71 -19.99 -51.21
CA THR A 107 6.30 -20.36 -51.10
C THR A 107 5.98 -21.58 -51.96
N GLU A 108 6.48 -21.62 -53.20
CA GLU A 108 6.22 -22.72 -54.13
C GLU A 108 6.84 -24.05 -53.64
N ILE A 109 8.05 -24.02 -53.09
CA ILE A 109 8.73 -25.22 -52.57
C ILE A 109 8.33 -25.59 -51.13
N ASP A 110 7.36 -24.89 -50.54
CA ASP A 110 6.87 -25.10 -49.16
C ASP A 110 7.98 -24.96 -48.08
N ARG A 111 8.78 -23.89 -48.17
CA ARG A 111 9.89 -23.57 -47.24
C ARG A 111 9.90 -22.13 -46.74
N MET A 112 8.72 -21.51 -46.63
CA MET A 112 8.61 -20.16 -46.09
C MET A 112 9.21 -19.96 -44.69
N PRO A 113 9.11 -20.91 -43.73
CA PRO A 113 9.74 -20.78 -42.42
C PRO A 113 11.27 -20.60 -42.49
N GLN A 114 11.94 -21.29 -43.41
CA GLN A 114 13.39 -21.20 -43.62
C GLN A 114 13.78 -19.83 -44.18
N LEU A 115 13.04 -19.31 -45.17
CA LEU A 115 13.26 -17.96 -45.70
C LEU A 115 13.09 -16.89 -44.62
N LEU A 116 12.04 -17.01 -43.79
CA LEU A 116 11.83 -16.12 -42.66
C LEU A 116 12.99 -16.20 -41.64
N ALA A 117 13.54 -17.40 -41.39
CA ALA A 117 14.71 -17.55 -40.51
C ALA A 117 15.93 -16.75 -41.03
N TYR A 118 16.17 -16.70 -42.34
CA TYR A 118 17.20 -15.84 -42.92
C TYR A 118 16.88 -14.35 -42.72
N TYR A 119 15.64 -13.93 -42.99
CA TYR A 119 15.21 -12.54 -42.78
C TYR A 119 15.43 -12.10 -41.33
N TYR A 120 15.00 -12.91 -40.36
CA TYR A 120 15.18 -12.64 -38.93
C TYR A 120 16.65 -12.60 -38.55
N LYS A 121 17.46 -13.55 -39.04
CA LYS A 121 18.89 -13.59 -38.72
C LYS A 121 19.62 -12.33 -39.19
N CYS A 122 19.36 -11.85 -40.41
CA CYS A 122 20.01 -10.65 -40.95
C CYS A 122 19.72 -9.41 -40.10
N HIS A 123 18.44 -9.14 -39.81
CA HIS A 123 18.04 -7.93 -39.07
C HIS A 123 18.37 -8.03 -37.58
N LYS A 124 18.18 -9.19 -36.97
CA LYS A 124 18.49 -9.41 -35.55
C LYS A 124 19.96 -9.15 -35.24
N VAL A 125 20.89 -9.59 -36.09
CA VAL A 125 22.33 -9.37 -35.87
C VAL A 125 22.66 -7.87 -35.84
N GLN A 126 22.03 -7.08 -36.71
CA GLN A 126 22.23 -5.62 -36.74
C GLN A 126 21.70 -4.96 -35.45
N LEU A 127 20.49 -5.32 -35.01
CA LEU A 127 19.89 -4.75 -33.80
C LEU A 127 20.63 -5.16 -32.52
N VAL A 128 21.09 -6.41 -32.44
CA VAL A 128 21.91 -6.88 -31.31
C VAL A 128 23.26 -6.15 -31.29
N ALA A 129 23.86 -5.86 -32.45
CA ALA A 129 25.09 -5.07 -32.51
C ALA A 129 24.89 -3.64 -31.98
N VAL A 130 23.78 -2.98 -32.35
CA VAL A 130 23.42 -1.65 -31.81
C VAL A 130 23.34 -1.69 -30.28
N TRP A 131 22.71 -2.72 -29.71
CA TRP A 131 22.65 -2.88 -28.25
C TRP A 131 24.03 -3.09 -27.62
N GLN A 132 24.89 -3.89 -28.25
CA GLN A 132 26.25 -4.12 -27.76
C GLN A 132 27.09 -2.84 -27.76
N ASP A 133 26.94 -2.00 -28.78
CA ASP A 133 27.60 -0.70 -28.86
C ASP A 133 27.05 0.26 -27.79
N LEU A 134 25.73 0.29 -27.57
CA LEU A 134 25.11 1.06 -26.49
C LEU A 134 25.61 0.62 -25.11
N CYS A 135 25.76 -0.69 -24.87
CA CYS A 135 26.28 -1.21 -23.60
C CYS A 135 27.74 -0.82 -23.33
N GLN A 136 28.52 -0.56 -24.39
CA GLN A 136 29.91 -0.11 -24.28
C GLN A 136 30.04 1.41 -24.14
N SER A 137 28.95 2.16 -24.32
CA SER A 137 28.94 3.61 -24.16
C SER A 137 28.95 4.06 -22.70
N ASP A 138 29.40 5.29 -22.45
CA ASP A 138 29.39 5.92 -21.12
C ASP A 138 27.99 6.39 -20.66
N PHE A 139 26.93 6.06 -21.40
CA PHE A 139 25.58 6.47 -21.06
C PHE A 139 25.04 5.74 -19.83
N SER A 140 24.12 6.40 -19.10
CA SER A 140 23.38 5.73 -18.02
C SER A 140 22.50 4.62 -18.59
N LEU A 141 22.24 3.57 -17.80
CA LEU A 141 21.39 2.45 -18.24
C LEU A 141 20.00 2.93 -18.73
N ASN A 142 19.43 3.97 -18.09
CA ASN A 142 18.17 4.53 -18.54
C ASN A 142 18.27 5.04 -19.99
N ARG A 143 19.28 5.86 -20.28
CA ARG A 143 19.51 6.36 -21.64
C ARG A 143 19.82 5.23 -22.62
N GLN A 144 20.62 4.24 -22.23
CA GLN A 144 20.89 3.06 -23.06
C GLN A 144 19.60 2.32 -23.44
N LEU A 145 18.69 2.13 -22.48
CA LEU A 145 17.39 1.50 -22.73
C LEU A 145 16.48 2.37 -23.61
N THR A 146 16.43 3.69 -23.38
CA THR A 146 15.65 4.61 -24.22
C THR A 146 16.10 4.54 -25.69
N GLU A 147 17.41 4.65 -25.96
CA GLU A 147 17.96 4.61 -27.31
C GLU A 147 17.75 3.24 -27.99
N LEU A 148 17.86 2.14 -27.23
CA LEU A 148 17.51 0.80 -27.71
C LEU A 148 16.04 0.74 -28.12
N TYR A 149 15.14 1.19 -27.25
CA TYR A 149 13.70 1.13 -27.48
C TYR A 149 13.25 2.02 -28.64
N ASP A 150 13.82 3.22 -28.76
CA ASP A 150 13.58 4.10 -29.91
C ASP A 150 14.05 3.46 -31.22
N THR A 151 15.22 2.80 -31.19
CA THR A 151 15.74 2.06 -32.34
C THR A 151 14.82 0.89 -32.71
N LEU A 152 14.33 0.12 -31.74
CA LEU A 152 13.40 -1.00 -31.97
C LEU A 152 12.06 -0.51 -32.52
N LEU A 153 11.50 0.58 -31.99
CA LEU A 153 10.25 1.17 -32.46
C LEU A 153 10.41 1.74 -33.88
N GLY A 154 11.49 2.47 -34.15
CA GLY A 154 11.82 2.95 -35.49
C GLY A 154 12.01 1.81 -36.49
N THR A 155 12.68 0.73 -36.06
CA THR A 155 12.84 -0.48 -36.86
C THR A 155 11.50 -1.13 -37.16
N TRP A 156 10.59 -1.23 -36.18
CA TRP A 156 9.24 -1.75 -36.40
C TRP A 156 8.51 -1.00 -37.52
N HIS A 157 8.52 0.35 -37.50
CA HIS A 157 7.88 1.16 -38.53
C HIS A 157 8.49 0.94 -39.91
N SER A 158 9.82 1.03 -40.00
CA SER A 158 10.56 0.86 -41.26
C SER A 158 10.37 -0.54 -41.87
N GLN A 159 10.48 -1.57 -41.04
CA GLN A 159 10.36 -2.95 -41.47
C GLN A 159 8.92 -3.34 -41.78
N LEU A 160 7.92 -2.74 -41.12
CA LEU A 160 6.52 -2.96 -41.47
C LEU A 160 6.23 -2.39 -42.86
N GLN A 161 6.72 -1.18 -43.16
CA GLN A 161 6.56 -0.56 -44.48
C GLN A 161 7.23 -1.40 -45.59
N TRP A 162 8.40 -1.97 -45.30
CA TRP A 162 9.11 -2.85 -46.23
C TRP A 162 8.42 -4.22 -46.37
N ALA A 163 8.10 -4.87 -45.25
CA ALA A 163 7.49 -6.20 -45.20
C ALA A 163 6.13 -6.23 -45.89
N THR A 164 5.34 -5.16 -45.82
CA THR A 164 4.04 -5.05 -46.52
C THR A 164 4.18 -5.20 -48.03
N GLN A 165 5.36 -4.89 -48.59
CA GLN A 165 5.62 -5.05 -50.02
C GLN A 165 6.05 -6.48 -50.38
N VAL A 166 6.52 -7.26 -49.41
CA VAL A 166 7.25 -8.52 -49.65
C VAL A 166 6.50 -9.75 -49.12
N PHE A 167 5.94 -9.67 -47.91
CA PHE A 167 5.31 -10.79 -47.21
C PHE A 167 3.79 -10.66 -47.15
N LYS A 168 3.10 -11.80 -47.04
CA LYS A 168 1.63 -11.85 -46.91
C LYS A 168 1.13 -11.38 -45.53
N ASN A 169 1.86 -11.70 -44.45
CA ASN A 169 1.52 -11.35 -43.07
C ASN A 169 2.58 -10.40 -42.47
N PRO A 170 2.68 -9.15 -42.93
CA PRO A 170 3.79 -8.26 -42.57
C PRO A 170 3.86 -7.94 -41.07
N HIS A 171 2.70 -7.73 -40.42
CA HIS A 171 2.66 -7.45 -38.99
C HIS A 171 3.20 -8.59 -38.13
N GLU A 172 2.84 -9.83 -38.45
CA GLU A 172 3.34 -11.02 -37.73
C GLU A 172 4.84 -11.17 -37.93
N VAL A 173 5.34 -10.97 -39.15
CA VAL A 173 6.77 -11.05 -39.45
C VAL A 173 7.56 -10.05 -38.60
N VAL A 174 7.17 -8.78 -38.58
CA VAL A 174 7.89 -7.75 -37.80
C VAL A 174 7.73 -7.97 -36.30
N THR A 175 6.58 -8.44 -35.83
CA THR A 175 6.36 -8.78 -34.41
C THR A 175 7.31 -9.90 -33.96
N VAL A 176 7.45 -10.97 -34.76
CA VAL A 176 8.39 -12.07 -34.49
C VAL A 176 9.84 -11.60 -34.54
N LEU A 177 10.19 -10.67 -35.44
CA LEU A 177 11.53 -10.07 -35.46
C LEU A 177 11.86 -9.37 -34.13
N LEU A 178 10.93 -8.57 -33.59
CA LEU A 178 11.12 -7.91 -32.30
C LEU A 178 11.26 -8.91 -31.15
N ILE A 179 10.38 -9.92 -31.08
CA ILE A 179 10.44 -10.99 -30.05
C ILE A 179 11.80 -11.67 -30.07
N GLN A 180 12.26 -12.11 -31.25
CA GLN A 180 13.55 -12.80 -31.38
C GLN A 180 14.73 -11.88 -31.08
N THR A 181 14.61 -10.58 -31.35
CA THR A 181 15.67 -9.60 -31.06
C THR A 181 15.78 -9.39 -29.56
N LEU A 182 14.67 -9.10 -28.88
CA LEU A 182 14.62 -8.94 -27.42
C LEU A 182 15.17 -10.17 -26.69
N ALA A 183 14.82 -11.38 -27.15
CA ALA A 183 15.30 -12.63 -26.59
C ALA A 183 16.80 -12.90 -26.84
N ALA A 184 17.41 -12.25 -27.84
CA ALA A 184 18.80 -12.46 -28.24
C ALA A 184 19.76 -11.35 -27.79
N LEU A 185 19.28 -10.35 -27.05
CA LEU A 185 20.12 -9.27 -26.52
C LEU A 185 21.18 -9.83 -25.57
N VAL A 186 22.43 -9.43 -25.79
CA VAL A 186 23.57 -9.79 -24.94
C VAL A 186 24.37 -8.52 -24.63
N PRO A 187 24.53 -8.12 -23.35
CA PRO A 187 23.86 -8.69 -22.16
C PRO A 187 22.34 -8.57 -22.26
N SER A 188 21.58 -9.47 -21.62
CA SER A 188 20.12 -9.39 -21.64
C SER A 188 19.63 -8.24 -20.75
N ILE A 189 18.48 -7.65 -21.06
CA ILE A 189 17.87 -6.58 -20.25
C ILE A 189 17.75 -6.99 -18.76
N PRO A 190 17.27 -8.21 -18.42
CA PRO A 190 17.23 -8.66 -17.02
C PRO A 190 18.59 -8.62 -16.33
N VAL A 191 19.67 -9.04 -17.00
CA VAL A 191 21.03 -9.01 -16.44
C VAL A 191 21.49 -7.57 -16.19
N CYS A 192 21.22 -6.65 -17.13
CA CYS A 192 21.53 -5.23 -16.95
C CYS A 192 20.76 -4.63 -15.77
N LEU A 193 19.48 -4.95 -15.62
CA LEU A 193 18.64 -4.48 -14.50
C LEU A 193 19.16 -5.02 -13.17
N SER A 194 19.39 -6.33 -13.04
CA SER A 194 19.93 -6.92 -11.81
C SER A 194 21.26 -6.30 -11.42
N THR A 195 22.19 -6.16 -12.38
CA THR A 195 23.50 -5.54 -12.13
C THR A 195 23.39 -4.09 -11.69
N ALA A 196 22.43 -3.33 -12.27
CA ALA A 196 22.18 -1.96 -11.85
C ALA A 196 21.58 -1.91 -10.44
N MET A 197 20.60 -2.76 -10.12
CA MET A 197 19.94 -2.80 -8.82
C MET A 197 20.86 -3.26 -7.68
N GLU A 198 21.86 -4.10 -7.95
CA GLU A 198 22.88 -4.50 -6.97
C GLU A 198 23.84 -3.37 -6.59
N ARG A 199 24.06 -2.39 -7.48
CA ARG A 199 24.98 -1.25 -7.25
C ARG A 199 24.30 -0.06 -6.58
N VAL A 200 22.99 0.01 -6.65
CA VAL A 200 22.20 1.13 -6.11
C VAL A 200 22.00 0.93 -4.62
N GLY A 201 22.23 1.99 -3.84
CA GLY A 201 21.96 1.98 -2.40
C GLY A 201 20.47 1.80 -2.11
N GLN A 202 20.16 1.15 -0.99
CA GLN A 202 18.79 0.78 -0.63
C GLN A 202 17.80 1.94 -0.68
N GLU A 203 18.23 3.14 -0.30
CA GLU A 203 17.41 4.37 -0.24
C GLU A 203 16.90 4.86 -1.60
N THR A 204 17.59 4.52 -2.69
CA THR A 204 17.25 4.99 -4.05
C THR A 204 16.88 3.85 -5.00
N LYS A 205 16.85 2.62 -4.50
CA LYS A 205 16.64 1.39 -5.28
C LYS A 205 15.30 1.41 -6.01
N LEU A 206 14.21 1.69 -5.30
CA LEU A 206 12.87 1.77 -5.89
C LEU A 206 12.75 2.95 -6.87
N SER A 207 13.27 4.13 -6.51
CA SER A 207 13.26 5.30 -7.40
C SER A 207 13.98 4.99 -8.71
N LYS A 208 15.15 4.34 -8.65
CA LYS A 208 15.90 3.97 -9.85
C LYS A 208 15.16 2.93 -10.69
N LEU A 209 14.52 1.96 -10.05
CA LEU A 209 13.70 0.96 -10.74
C LEU A 209 12.54 1.61 -11.50
N LEU A 210 11.83 2.54 -10.87
CA LEU A 210 10.72 3.29 -11.48
C LEU A 210 11.19 4.11 -12.70
N GLU A 211 12.35 4.76 -12.59
CA GLU A 211 12.96 5.53 -13.70
C GLU A 211 13.26 4.62 -14.90
N LEU A 212 13.83 3.43 -14.67
CA LEU A 212 14.13 2.46 -15.74
C LEU A 212 12.84 1.86 -16.34
N TYR A 213 11.86 1.57 -15.50
CA TYR A 213 10.57 1.04 -15.94
C TYR A 213 9.81 2.03 -16.82
N GLU A 214 9.90 3.33 -16.54
CA GLU A 214 9.27 4.38 -17.34
C GLU A 214 9.70 4.35 -18.81
N ALA A 215 10.99 4.13 -19.10
CA ALA A 215 11.49 3.96 -20.47
C ALA A 215 10.84 2.75 -21.18
N THR A 216 10.63 1.66 -20.45
CA THR A 216 10.00 0.44 -20.97
C THR A 216 8.50 0.64 -21.22
N VAL A 217 7.83 1.37 -20.32
CA VAL A 217 6.41 1.74 -20.49
C VAL A 217 6.23 2.69 -21.68
N HIS A 218 7.15 3.64 -21.88
CA HIS A 218 7.12 4.53 -23.03
C HIS A 218 7.20 3.74 -24.35
N PHE A 219 8.14 2.80 -24.43
CA PHE A 219 8.29 1.89 -25.55
C PHE A 219 7.04 1.04 -25.80
N ALA A 220 6.50 0.42 -24.75
CA ALA A 220 5.31 -0.42 -24.83
C ALA A 220 4.09 0.36 -25.31
N LYS A 221 3.88 1.59 -24.80
CA LYS A 221 2.81 2.48 -25.28
C LYS A 221 3.02 2.89 -26.75
N GLY A 222 4.26 3.13 -27.17
CA GLY A 222 4.60 3.40 -28.56
C GLY A 222 4.19 2.25 -29.48
N LEU A 223 4.52 1.01 -29.09
CA LEU A 223 4.11 -0.20 -29.83
C LEU A 223 2.60 -0.43 -29.78
N GLU A 224 1.95 -0.24 -28.63
CA GLU A 224 0.48 -0.35 -28.49
C GLU A 224 -0.23 0.60 -29.46
N ILE A 225 0.13 1.89 -29.46
CA ILE A 225 -0.46 2.90 -30.34
C ILE A 225 -0.23 2.54 -31.81
N ALA A 226 0.95 2.04 -32.14
CA ALA A 226 1.30 1.67 -33.50
C ALA A 226 0.56 0.42 -33.99
N MET A 227 0.29 -0.54 -33.10
CA MET A 227 -0.39 -1.80 -33.41
C MET A 227 -1.92 -1.72 -33.35
N LEU A 228 -2.48 -0.81 -32.55
CA LEU A 228 -3.91 -0.69 -32.29
C LEU A 228 -4.80 -0.58 -33.56
N PRO A 229 -4.43 0.17 -34.62
CA PRO A 229 -5.27 0.33 -35.81
C PRO A 229 -5.53 -0.99 -36.56
N ASN A 230 -4.58 -1.93 -36.52
CA ASN A 230 -4.63 -3.20 -37.25
C ASN A 230 -4.78 -4.41 -36.32
N LEU A 231 -5.12 -4.21 -35.05
CA LEU A 231 -5.12 -5.29 -34.04
C LEU A 231 -6.00 -6.49 -34.41
N LYS A 232 -7.11 -6.27 -35.14
CA LYS A 232 -8.01 -7.35 -35.60
C LYS A 232 -7.40 -8.24 -36.68
N GLU A 233 -6.42 -7.73 -37.42
CA GLU A 233 -5.74 -8.41 -38.52
C GLU A 233 -4.43 -9.07 -38.06
N GLN A 234 -4.02 -8.80 -36.82
CA GLN A 234 -2.77 -9.29 -36.24
C GLN A 234 -2.95 -10.65 -35.57
N ASN A 235 -1.87 -11.43 -35.57
CA ASN A 235 -1.79 -12.66 -34.77
C ASN A 235 -1.64 -12.28 -33.29
N LEU A 236 -2.76 -12.27 -32.55
CA LEU A 236 -2.81 -11.88 -31.14
C LEU A 236 -1.91 -12.74 -30.25
N VAL A 237 -1.66 -14.00 -30.59
CA VAL A 237 -0.72 -14.85 -29.84
C VAL A 237 0.69 -14.26 -29.89
N LYS A 238 1.12 -13.80 -31.07
CA LYS A 238 2.43 -13.15 -31.24
C LYS A 238 2.48 -11.77 -30.59
N VAL A 239 1.39 -11.01 -30.61
CA VAL A 239 1.32 -9.75 -29.87
C VAL A 239 1.47 -10.00 -28.37
N THR A 240 0.82 -11.03 -27.82
CA THR A 240 0.97 -11.42 -26.40
C THR A 240 2.40 -11.86 -26.07
N GLU A 241 3.04 -12.66 -26.93
CA GLU A 241 4.46 -13.04 -26.76
C GLU A 241 5.37 -11.80 -26.76
N LEU A 242 5.10 -10.80 -27.59
CA LEU A 242 5.85 -9.54 -27.60
C LEU A 242 5.63 -8.74 -26.31
N VAL A 243 4.39 -8.62 -25.85
CA VAL A 243 4.06 -7.94 -24.58
C VAL A 243 4.81 -8.59 -23.42
N GLU A 244 4.84 -9.93 -23.36
CA GLU A 244 5.63 -10.68 -22.38
C GLU A 244 7.13 -10.41 -22.51
N ALA A 245 7.68 -10.40 -23.73
CA ALA A 245 9.10 -10.09 -23.95
C ALA A 245 9.49 -8.68 -23.47
N VAL A 246 8.59 -7.70 -23.60
CA VAL A 246 8.82 -6.31 -23.18
C VAL A 246 8.75 -6.15 -21.66
N TYR A 247 7.74 -6.72 -20.99
CA TYR A 247 7.52 -6.51 -19.56
C TYR A 247 8.19 -7.55 -18.65
N SER A 248 8.51 -8.74 -19.14
CA SER A 248 9.13 -9.81 -18.33
C SER A 248 10.42 -9.43 -17.60
N PRO A 249 11.29 -8.51 -18.09
CA PRO A 249 12.49 -8.12 -17.34
C PRO A 249 12.20 -7.50 -15.97
N TYR A 250 11.03 -6.89 -15.77
CA TYR A 250 10.66 -6.24 -14.51
C TYR A 250 9.85 -7.15 -13.57
N LYS A 251 9.42 -8.32 -14.05
CA LYS A 251 8.57 -9.24 -13.31
C LYS A 251 9.12 -9.62 -11.92
N PRO A 252 10.42 -9.94 -11.73
CA PRO A 252 10.96 -10.26 -10.41
C PRO A 252 10.74 -9.11 -9.41
N PHE A 253 11.03 -7.88 -9.82
CA PHE A 253 10.86 -6.70 -8.96
C PHE A 253 9.39 -6.33 -8.72
N GLN A 254 8.50 -6.62 -9.69
CA GLN A 254 7.06 -6.44 -9.51
C GLN A 254 6.47 -7.41 -8.48
N LEU A 255 6.97 -8.65 -8.43
CA LEU A 255 6.58 -9.64 -7.42
C LEU A 255 7.09 -9.27 -6.02
N GLU A 256 8.28 -8.67 -5.93
CA GLU A 256 8.89 -8.20 -4.68
C GLU A 256 8.48 -6.75 -4.31
N TYR A 257 7.53 -6.13 -5.04
CA TYR A 257 7.19 -4.72 -4.88
C TYR A 257 6.81 -4.34 -3.44
N GLY A 258 6.08 -5.22 -2.74
CA GLY A 258 5.66 -4.96 -1.36
C GLY A 258 6.86 -4.76 -0.41
N GLU A 259 7.92 -5.56 -0.58
CA GLU A 259 9.14 -5.46 0.23
C GLU A 259 9.95 -4.21 -0.16
N LEU A 260 10.09 -3.95 -1.46
CA LEU A 260 10.81 -2.77 -1.96
C LEU A 260 10.16 -1.45 -1.50
N GLU A 261 8.83 -1.35 -1.53
CA GLU A 261 8.11 -0.17 -1.07
C GLU A 261 8.16 -0.04 0.46
N GLU A 262 8.05 -1.14 1.20
CA GLU A 262 8.19 -1.13 2.66
C GLU A 262 9.58 -0.62 3.07
N GLU A 263 10.65 -1.18 2.51
CA GLU A 263 12.02 -0.73 2.80
C GLU A 263 12.22 0.75 2.46
N ASN A 264 11.73 1.20 1.31
CA ASN A 264 11.80 2.61 0.89
C ASN A 264 11.08 3.54 1.87
N LEU A 265 9.84 3.20 2.26
CA LEU A 265 9.04 3.99 3.19
C LEU A 265 9.65 4.04 4.59
N LEU A 266 10.20 2.92 5.07
CA LEU A 266 10.86 2.88 6.37
C LEU A 266 12.13 3.73 6.37
N VAL A 267 12.95 3.70 5.31
CA VAL A 267 14.13 4.56 5.21
C VAL A 267 13.73 6.04 5.23
N GLU A 268 12.78 6.46 4.38
CA GLU A 268 12.30 7.84 4.31
C GLU A 268 11.70 8.32 5.64
N MET A 269 10.92 7.46 6.33
CA MET A 269 10.34 7.79 7.62
C MET A 269 11.41 7.94 8.71
N SER A 270 12.48 7.15 8.65
CA SER A 270 13.62 7.26 9.59
C SER A 270 14.35 8.60 9.49
N ALA A 271 14.29 9.26 8.34
CA ALA A 271 14.92 10.56 8.11
C ALA A 271 14.06 11.74 8.65
N VAL A 272 12.83 11.49 9.10
CA VAL A 272 11.94 12.53 9.66
C VAL A 272 12.28 12.75 11.13
N PRO A 273 12.81 13.92 11.52
CA PRO A 273 13.17 14.19 12.91
C PRO A 273 11.92 14.47 13.74
N LEU A 274 11.71 13.73 14.84
CA LEU A 274 10.64 14.01 15.81
C LEU A 274 11.17 14.46 17.18
N GLU A 275 12.49 14.38 17.39
CA GLU A 275 13.14 14.74 18.66
C GLU A 275 14.05 15.94 18.50
N HIS A 276 13.90 16.91 19.41
CA HIS A 276 14.74 18.10 19.54
C HIS A 276 15.18 18.29 20.99
N TRP A 277 15.96 19.33 21.32
CA TRP A 277 16.28 19.65 22.72
C TRP A 277 15.06 20.25 23.43
N GLU A 278 14.47 21.31 22.86
CA GLU A 278 13.34 22.02 23.46
C GLU A 278 12.01 21.31 23.21
N VAL A 279 11.05 21.48 24.14
CA VAL A 279 9.70 20.89 24.03
C VAL A 279 8.94 21.52 22.87
N ILE A 280 9.03 22.84 22.70
CA ILE A 280 8.30 23.57 21.67
C ILE A 280 8.71 23.13 20.26
N ASP A 281 10.00 22.90 20.03
CA ASP A 281 10.53 22.41 18.76
C ASP A 281 10.04 20.98 18.48
N CYS A 282 10.01 20.10 19.51
CA CYS A 282 9.44 18.77 19.36
C CYS A 282 7.97 18.85 18.92
N VAL A 283 7.16 19.72 19.55
CA VAL A 283 5.75 19.90 19.21
C VAL A 283 5.58 20.41 17.77
N GLN A 284 6.43 21.33 17.31
CA GLN A 284 6.41 21.82 15.93
C GLN A 284 6.76 20.70 14.94
N GLU A 285 7.80 19.91 15.21
CA GLU A 285 8.15 18.77 14.35
C GLU A 285 7.05 17.70 14.31
N LEU A 286 6.40 17.40 15.44
CA LEU A 286 5.25 16.50 15.44
C LEU A 286 4.17 17.00 14.48
N ASN A 287 3.90 18.31 14.45
CA ASN A 287 2.93 18.89 13.52
C ASN A 287 3.41 18.77 12.05
N HIS A 288 4.64 19.19 11.73
CA HIS A 288 5.18 19.08 10.37
C HIS A 288 5.25 17.64 9.86
N SER A 289 5.49 16.68 10.75
CA SER A 289 5.61 15.25 10.43
C SER A 289 4.32 14.66 9.84
N VAL A 290 3.14 15.22 10.17
CA VAL A 290 1.85 14.78 9.65
C VAL A 290 1.81 14.89 8.13
N ASN A 291 2.19 16.05 7.60
CA ASN A 291 2.20 16.29 6.16
C ASN A 291 3.22 15.38 5.46
N LYS A 292 4.41 15.19 6.05
CA LYS A 292 5.42 14.28 5.48
C LYS A 292 4.95 12.83 5.45
N LEU A 293 4.27 12.35 6.49
CA LEU A 293 3.67 11.00 6.54
C LEU A 293 2.71 10.77 5.37
N PHE A 294 1.75 11.69 5.17
CA PHE A 294 0.75 11.52 4.11
C PHE A 294 1.28 11.80 2.71
N MET A 295 2.32 12.63 2.55
CA MET A 295 3.07 12.73 1.30
C MET A 295 3.75 11.41 0.94
N LEU A 296 4.42 10.75 1.89
CA LEU A 296 5.03 9.43 1.67
C LEU A 296 3.96 8.38 1.33
N ALA A 297 2.87 8.35 2.10
CA ALA A 297 1.79 7.39 1.89
C ALA A 297 1.11 7.57 0.51
N SER A 298 0.91 8.81 0.06
CA SER A 298 0.35 9.13 -1.26
C SER A 298 1.33 8.78 -2.39
N GLY A 299 2.63 9.07 -2.19
CA GLY A 299 3.68 8.68 -3.13
C GLY A 299 3.75 7.16 -3.33
N ALA A 300 3.54 6.37 -2.28
CA ALA A 300 3.49 4.91 -2.37
C ALA A 300 2.34 4.40 -3.27
N ILE A 301 1.19 5.09 -3.29
CA ILE A 301 0.09 4.78 -4.21
C ILE A 301 0.55 5.01 -5.66
N ASP A 302 1.21 6.14 -5.92
CA ASP A 302 1.71 6.48 -7.25
C ASP A 302 2.78 5.50 -7.72
N ASN A 303 3.71 5.10 -6.84
CA ASN A 303 4.73 4.09 -7.12
C ASN A 303 4.10 2.73 -7.47
N CYS A 304 3.10 2.30 -6.70
CA CYS A 304 2.38 1.05 -6.93
C CYS A 304 1.73 1.04 -8.31
N ILE A 305 1.03 2.12 -8.66
CA ILE A 305 0.37 2.25 -9.96
C ILE A 305 1.41 2.28 -11.08
N LYS A 306 2.49 3.05 -10.92
CA LYS A 306 3.54 3.18 -11.94
C LYS A 306 4.23 1.86 -12.24
N LEU A 307 4.63 1.09 -11.23
CA LEU A 307 5.40 -0.15 -11.45
C LEU A 307 4.53 -1.37 -11.74
N THR A 308 3.37 -1.47 -11.07
CA THR A 308 2.57 -2.71 -11.05
C THR A 308 1.19 -2.57 -11.69
N ASP A 309 0.82 -1.37 -12.14
CA ASP A 309 -0.50 -1.09 -12.72
C ASP A 309 -1.67 -1.51 -11.80
N GLY A 310 -1.44 -1.39 -10.49
CA GLY A 310 -2.39 -1.73 -9.43
C GLY A 310 -2.44 -3.20 -9.03
N LEU A 311 -1.65 -4.09 -9.65
CA LEU A 311 -1.58 -5.49 -9.25
C LEU A 311 -0.84 -5.69 -7.90
N GLY A 312 0.08 -4.77 -7.55
CA GLY A 312 0.85 -4.81 -6.30
C GLY A 312 0.13 -4.29 -5.04
N VAL A 313 -1.19 -4.08 -5.09
CA VAL A 313 -1.95 -3.44 -4.00
C VAL A 313 -1.87 -4.20 -2.68
N CYS A 314 -1.84 -5.54 -2.70
CA CYS A 314 -1.67 -6.34 -1.49
C CYS A 314 -0.34 -6.04 -0.80
N GLY A 315 0.74 -5.89 -1.57
CA GLY A 315 2.05 -5.44 -1.08
C GLY A 315 2.03 -4.00 -0.58
N LEU A 316 1.40 -3.09 -1.32
CA LEU A 316 1.21 -1.69 -0.91
C LEU A 316 0.52 -1.57 0.46
N LEU A 317 -0.57 -2.32 0.67
CA LEU A 317 -1.31 -2.27 1.94
C LEU A 317 -0.46 -2.78 3.12
N LYS A 318 0.44 -3.75 2.90
CA LYS A 318 1.41 -4.19 3.91
C LYS A 318 2.42 -3.09 4.21
N ALA A 319 3.03 -2.50 3.17
CA ALA A 319 4.01 -1.43 3.30
C ALA A 319 3.44 -0.18 4.00
N LEU A 320 2.21 0.23 3.67
CA LEU A 320 1.53 1.33 4.35
C LEU A 320 1.30 1.04 5.84
N ARG A 321 0.89 -0.18 6.20
CA ARG A 321 0.74 -0.57 7.62
C ARG A 321 2.07 -0.50 8.37
N ALA A 322 3.17 -0.93 7.74
CA ALA A 322 4.51 -0.81 8.31
C ALA A 322 4.91 0.67 8.52
N LEU A 323 4.65 1.54 7.53
CA LEU A 323 4.87 2.98 7.63
C LEU A 323 4.13 3.61 8.83
N PHE A 324 2.81 3.39 8.94
CA PHE A 324 2.03 3.92 10.05
C PHE A 324 2.47 3.34 11.40
N THR A 325 2.84 2.05 11.45
CA THR A 325 3.34 1.42 12.68
C THR A 325 4.65 2.06 13.13
N LYS A 326 5.58 2.31 12.21
CA LYS A 326 6.83 3.02 12.51
C LYS A 326 6.56 4.45 12.97
N TYR A 327 5.78 5.22 12.21
CA TYR A 327 5.41 6.58 12.56
C TYR A 327 4.80 6.67 13.97
N THR A 328 3.84 5.78 14.28
CA THR A 328 3.19 5.80 15.59
C THR A 328 4.13 5.40 16.73
N SER A 329 5.09 4.50 16.49
CA SER A 329 6.15 4.19 17.44
C SER A 329 7.04 5.42 17.71
N ASP A 330 7.53 6.07 16.66
CA ASP A 330 8.43 7.22 16.78
C ASP A 330 7.72 8.42 17.43
N PHE A 331 6.45 8.66 17.07
CA PHE A 331 5.60 9.67 17.72
C PHE A 331 5.39 9.36 19.21
N THR A 332 5.15 8.09 19.57
CA THR A 332 5.01 7.68 20.98
C THR A 332 6.29 7.95 21.77
N ASN A 333 7.45 7.65 21.19
CA ASN A 333 8.75 7.91 21.82
C ASN A 333 8.98 9.42 22.03
N ALA A 334 8.62 10.24 21.03
CA ALA A 334 8.67 11.69 21.17
C ALA A 334 7.73 12.20 22.29
N LEU A 335 6.52 11.65 22.43
CA LEU A 335 5.63 11.98 23.56
C LEU A 335 6.23 11.60 24.91
N GLN A 336 6.89 10.44 25.01
CA GLN A 336 7.59 10.03 26.24
C GLN A 336 8.78 10.95 26.55
N SER A 337 9.51 11.40 25.52
CA SER A 337 10.59 12.38 25.66
C SER A 337 10.06 13.72 26.16
N ILE A 338 8.96 14.23 25.57
CA ILE A 338 8.28 15.45 26.02
C ILE A 338 7.82 15.32 27.48
N ARG A 339 7.20 14.18 27.85
CA ARG A 339 6.77 13.90 29.23
C ARG A 339 7.92 14.03 30.23
N LYS A 340 9.07 13.45 29.92
CA LYS A 340 10.29 13.54 30.76
C LYS A 340 10.81 14.97 30.84
N LYS A 341 10.85 15.71 29.73
CA LYS A 341 11.30 17.12 29.70
C LYS A 341 10.39 18.05 30.51
N CYS A 342 9.09 17.78 30.50
CA CYS A 342 8.11 18.46 31.34
C CYS A 342 8.15 18.02 32.81
N LYS A 343 9.00 17.06 33.18
CA LYS A 343 9.17 16.51 34.55
C LYS A 343 7.86 15.99 35.15
N LEU A 344 7.02 15.38 34.33
CA LEU A 344 5.69 14.93 34.77
C LEU A 344 5.72 13.67 35.66
N ASP A 345 6.85 12.96 35.66
CA ASP A 345 7.03 11.74 36.46
C ASP A 345 7.77 12.00 37.79
N ASP A 346 8.38 13.18 37.95
CA ASP A 346 9.10 13.57 39.17
C ASP A 346 8.18 14.34 40.12
N ILE A 347 8.10 13.90 41.38
CA ILE A 347 7.39 14.62 42.45
C ILE A 347 8.46 15.19 43.40
N PRO A 348 8.90 16.45 43.22
CA PRO A 348 9.86 17.06 44.13
C PRO A 348 9.21 17.24 45.50
N SER A 349 9.94 16.91 46.57
CA SER A 349 9.38 16.96 47.94
C SER A 349 9.15 18.39 48.49
N ASP A 350 9.79 19.42 47.90
CA ASP A 350 9.77 20.82 48.37
C ASP A 350 9.41 21.84 47.26
N ALA A 351 8.65 21.43 46.24
CA ALA A 351 8.26 22.38 45.18
C ALA A 351 7.19 23.37 45.68
N LEU A 352 7.49 24.67 45.60
CA LEU A 352 6.50 25.73 45.74
C LEU A 352 5.40 25.56 44.69
N PHE A 353 4.15 25.81 45.07
CA PHE A 353 3.03 25.78 44.15
C PHE A 353 3.17 26.93 43.15
N GLN A 354 3.43 26.59 41.89
CA GLN A 354 3.56 27.55 40.79
C GLN A 354 2.58 27.20 39.68
N GLU A 355 1.86 28.21 39.23
CA GLU A 355 0.96 28.12 38.07
C GLU A 355 1.80 28.17 36.78
N ASP A 356 2.13 27.01 36.23
CA ASP A 356 2.78 26.88 34.92
C ASP A 356 1.88 26.08 33.97
N TRP A 357 1.35 26.78 32.97
CA TRP A 357 0.44 26.24 31.96
C TRP A 357 1.14 25.87 30.66
N THR A 358 2.46 26.06 30.55
CA THR A 358 3.20 25.85 29.30
C THR A 358 3.13 24.39 28.83
N ALA A 359 3.27 23.43 29.74
CA ALA A 359 3.15 22.01 29.44
C ALA A 359 1.74 21.64 28.95
N PHE A 360 0.70 22.23 29.54
CA PHE A 360 -0.68 22.03 29.12
C PHE A 360 -0.94 22.63 27.74
N GLN A 361 -0.51 23.86 27.49
CA GLN A 361 -0.63 24.54 26.19
C GLN A 361 0.10 23.77 25.07
N ASN A 362 1.30 23.25 25.35
CA ASN A 362 2.02 22.38 24.42
C ASN A 362 1.25 21.08 24.14
N SER A 363 0.64 20.50 25.17
CA SER A 363 -0.16 19.27 25.02
C SER A 363 -1.45 19.51 24.22
N ILE A 364 -2.09 20.69 24.33
CA ILE A 364 -3.21 21.07 23.44
C ILE A 364 -2.78 21.05 21.98
N ARG A 365 -1.62 21.64 21.64
CA ARG A 365 -1.10 21.62 20.26
C ARG A 365 -0.84 20.21 19.75
N ILE A 366 -0.37 19.31 20.62
CA ILE A 366 -0.20 17.88 20.30
C ILE A 366 -1.57 17.21 20.05
N ILE A 367 -2.58 17.51 20.86
CA ILE A 367 -3.96 17.00 20.68
C ILE A 367 -4.50 17.48 19.33
N THR A 368 -4.35 18.76 18.98
CA THR A 368 -4.70 19.28 17.65
C THR A 368 -3.97 18.52 16.53
N THR A 369 -2.68 18.24 16.70
CA THR A 369 -1.89 17.45 15.75
C THR A 369 -2.43 16.02 15.60
N CYS A 370 -2.86 15.38 16.69
CA CYS A 370 -3.53 14.08 16.65
C CYS A 370 -4.87 14.13 15.93
N GLY A 371 -5.61 15.22 16.08
CA GLY A 371 -6.82 15.50 15.32
C GLY A 371 -6.58 15.57 13.82
N GLU A 372 -5.56 16.31 13.42
CA GLU A 372 -5.18 16.43 12.01
C GLU A 372 -4.71 15.07 11.44
N LEU A 373 -3.98 14.27 12.22
CA LEU A 373 -3.64 12.89 11.88
C LEU A 373 -4.87 12.02 11.63
N LEU A 374 -5.86 12.07 12.52
CA LEU A 374 -7.10 11.30 12.38
C LEU A 374 -7.90 11.74 11.16
N ARG A 375 -8.00 13.05 10.92
CA ARG A 375 -8.70 13.64 9.78
C ARG A 375 -8.05 13.25 8.46
N GLN A 376 -6.75 13.53 8.31
CA GLN A 376 -5.99 13.18 7.10
C GLN A 376 -5.95 11.65 6.88
N CYS A 377 -5.94 10.82 7.94
CA CYS A 377 -6.01 9.37 7.79
C CYS A 377 -7.33 8.92 7.16
N GLY A 378 -8.46 9.54 7.55
CA GLY A 378 -9.76 9.29 6.94
C GLY A 378 -9.79 9.69 5.46
N ASP A 379 -9.32 10.89 5.15
CA ASP A 379 -9.23 11.41 3.78
C ASP A 379 -8.33 10.53 2.90
N PHE A 380 -7.18 10.14 3.42
CA PHE A 380 -6.21 9.29 2.72
C PHE A 380 -6.78 7.90 2.45
N GLU A 381 -7.46 7.26 3.41
CA GLU A 381 -8.05 5.93 3.20
C GLU A 381 -9.14 5.95 2.12
N GLN A 382 -9.91 7.05 2.06
CA GLN A 382 -10.87 7.28 1.00
C GLN A 382 -10.19 7.42 -0.38
N GLN A 383 -9.11 8.20 -0.46
CA GLN A 383 -8.33 8.37 -1.69
C GLN A 383 -7.68 7.06 -2.13
N LEU A 384 -7.11 6.30 -1.20
CA LEU A 384 -6.49 5.00 -1.43
C LEU A 384 -7.49 4.04 -2.07
N ALA A 385 -8.69 3.89 -1.48
CA ALA A 385 -9.72 3.02 -2.03
C ALA A 385 -10.15 3.43 -3.45
N ASN A 386 -10.34 4.73 -3.68
CA ASN A 386 -10.72 5.26 -4.99
C ASN A 386 -9.64 5.01 -6.06
N ARG A 387 -8.37 5.21 -5.73
CA ARG A 387 -7.23 5.01 -6.64
C ARG A 387 -6.98 3.52 -6.93
N ILE A 388 -7.19 2.65 -5.94
CA ILE A 388 -7.16 1.19 -6.12
C ILE A 388 -8.28 0.78 -7.09
N LEU A 389 -9.51 1.21 -6.85
CA LEU A 389 -10.65 0.86 -7.70
C LEU A 389 -10.53 1.43 -9.12
N SER A 390 -10.04 2.66 -9.30
CA SER A 390 -9.87 3.26 -10.62
C SER A 390 -8.83 2.55 -11.48
N THR A 391 -7.84 1.92 -10.85
CA THR A 391 -6.70 1.30 -11.55
C THR A 391 -6.86 -0.21 -11.62
N ALA A 392 -6.91 -0.88 -10.46
CA ALA A 392 -6.99 -2.34 -10.38
C ALA A 392 -8.43 -2.86 -10.56
N GLY A 393 -9.45 -2.01 -10.41
CA GLY A 393 -10.84 -2.40 -10.65
C GLY A 393 -11.13 -2.85 -12.09
N LYS A 394 -10.30 -2.48 -13.07
CA LYS A 394 -10.40 -2.97 -14.46
C LYS A 394 -10.21 -4.50 -14.58
N TYR A 395 -9.55 -5.12 -13.60
CA TYR A 395 -9.35 -6.56 -13.54
C TYR A 395 -10.55 -7.32 -12.94
N LEU A 396 -11.48 -6.62 -12.28
CA LEU A 396 -12.73 -7.22 -11.84
C LEU A 396 -13.62 -7.48 -13.05
N SER A 397 -13.82 -8.75 -13.40
CA SER A 397 -14.93 -9.10 -14.31
C SER A 397 -16.27 -8.81 -13.64
N ASP A 398 -17.29 -8.41 -14.39
CA ASP A 398 -18.66 -8.26 -13.87
C ASP A 398 -19.23 -9.57 -13.27
N SER A 399 -18.58 -10.70 -13.54
CA SER A 399 -18.94 -12.04 -13.08
C SER A 399 -18.17 -12.51 -11.84
N TYR A 400 -17.22 -11.73 -11.29
CA TYR A 400 -16.41 -12.19 -10.16
C TYR A 400 -17.24 -12.21 -8.87
N SER A 401 -17.59 -13.42 -8.41
CA SER A 401 -18.15 -13.70 -7.09
C SER A 401 -17.21 -14.66 -6.36
N PRO A 402 -16.69 -14.30 -5.16
CA PRO A 402 -15.77 -15.15 -4.40
C PRO A 402 -16.36 -16.51 -3.98
N CYS A 403 -17.68 -16.71 -4.13
CA CYS A 403 -18.37 -17.98 -3.85
C CYS A 403 -18.38 -18.98 -5.03
N SER A 404 -17.76 -18.70 -6.17
CA SER A 404 -17.69 -19.63 -7.31
C SER A 404 -16.59 -20.69 -7.14
N LEU A 405 -16.61 -21.42 -6.03
CA LEU A 405 -15.69 -22.54 -5.74
C LEU A 405 -16.27 -23.93 -6.09
N SER A 406 -17.28 -24.00 -6.96
CA SER A 406 -17.71 -25.25 -7.56
C SER A 406 -17.68 -25.12 -9.08
N GLY A 407 -16.81 -25.90 -9.73
CA GLY A 407 -16.76 -25.99 -11.18
C GLY A 407 -18.08 -26.50 -11.75
N PHE A 408 -18.96 -25.60 -12.12
CA PHE A 408 -19.97 -25.75 -13.16
C PHE A 408 -20.24 -24.36 -13.75
N GLN A 409 -19.87 -24.21 -15.02
CA GLN A 409 -20.16 -23.04 -15.82
C GLN A 409 -21.68 -22.98 -16.07
N ASP A 410 -22.36 -21.96 -15.55
CA ASP A 410 -23.60 -21.50 -16.16
C ASP A 410 -23.24 -20.53 -17.29
N ALA A 411 -23.00 -21.11 -18.46
CA ALA A 411 -22.94 -20.42 -19.73
C ALA A 411 -24.34 -20.01 -20.16
N SER A 412 -24.94 -19.01 -19.50
CA SER A 412 -26.17 -18.39 -19.99
C SER A 412 -26.30 -16.94 -19.57
N SER A 413 -25.43 -16.09 -20.12
CA SER A 413 -25.77 -14.69 -20.41
C SER A 413 -25.00 -14.23 -21.64
N THR A 414 -25.47 -14.69 -22.80
CA THR A 414 -25.26 -14.03 -24.09
C THR A 414 -25.85 -12.63 -24.02
N GLU A 415 -25.00 -11.60 -23.91
CA GLU A 415 -24.97 -10.42 -24.79
C GLU A 415 -24.01 -9.32 -24.27
N LYS A 416 -23.11 -8.87 -25.16
CA LYS A 416 -22.24 -7.66 -25.14
C LYS A 416 -20.83 -7.75 -24.52
N ARG A 417 -19.90 -8.37 -25.25
CA ARG A 417 -18.76 -7.69 -25.96
C ARG A 417 -17.80 -8.74 -26.52
N SER A 418 -17.96 -9.10 -27.79
CA SER A 418 -16.87 -9.68 -28.60
C SER A 418 -15.86 -8.59 -28.98
N ALA A 419 -15.34 -7.85 -28.00
CA ALA A 419 -14.26 -6.91 -28.23
C ALA A 419 -12.97 -7.73 -28.26
N VAL A 420 -12.25 -7.71 -29.38
CA VAL A 420 -10.84 -8.15 -29.41
C VAL A 420 -10.14 -7.43 -28.27
N LYS A 421 -9.76 -8.16 -27.24
CA LYS A 421 -9.14 -7.58 -26.06
C LYS A 421 -7.69 -7.27 -26.38
N ASN A 422 -7.23 -6.11 -25.94
CA ASN A 422 -5.91 -5.58 -26.27
C ASN A 422 -4.84 -6.24 -25.39
N PRO A 423 -3.92 -7.07 -25.94
CA PRO A 423 -2.93 -7.79 -25.13
C PRO A 423 -2.05 -6.88 -24.27
N TRP A 424 -1.81 -5.63 -24.70
CA TRP A 424 -1.05 -4.63 -23.95
C TRP A 424 -1.74 -4.20 -22.65
N GLN A 425 -3.08 -4.22 -22.62
CA GLN A 425 -3.90 -3.82 -21.47
C GLN A 425 -4.27 -4.99 -20.57
N GLU A 426 -4.15 -6.22 -21.08
CA GLU A 426 -4.43 -7.46 -20.34
C GLU A 426 -3.19 -8.07 -19.69
N TYR A 427 -2.02 -7.45 -19.84
CA TYR A 427 -0.80 -7.96 -19.25
C TYR A 427 -0.95 -8.04 -17.73
N ASN A 428 -1.00 -9.27 -17.23
CA ASN A 428 -1.18 -9.56 -15.83
C ASN A 428 -0.13 -10.58 -15.40
N TYR A 429 0.98 -10.06 -14.89
CA TYR A 429 2.07 -10.89 -14.38
C TYR A 429 1.66 -11.68 -13.14
N LEU A 430 0.83 -11.09 -12.27
CA LEU A 430 0.47 -11.68 -10.98
C LEU A 430 -0.38 -12.94 -11.14
N LEU A 431 -1.34 -12.94 -12.07
CA LEU A 431 -2.19 -14.10 -12.37
C LEU A 431 -1.36 -15.31 -12.85
N LYS A 432 -0.29 -15.08 -13.61
CA LYS A 432 0.56 -16.15 -14.15
C LYS A 432 1.50 -16.74 -13.10
N GLU A 433 2.06 -15.89 -12.24
CA GLU A 433 3.14 -16.30 -11.33
C GLU A 433 2.67 -16.62 -9.92
N ASN A 434 1.70 -15.88 -9.40
CA ASN A 434 1.19 -16.03 -8.05
C ASN A 434 -0.36 -15.97 -8.01
N PRO A 435 -1.04 -17.05 -8.43
CA PRO A 435 -2.51 -17.10 -8.46
C PRO A 435 -3.15 -16.87 -7.09
N SER A 436 -2.49 -17.26 -5.99
CA SER A 436 -3.00 -17.05 -4.64
C SER A 436 -3.03 -15.57 -4.24
N GLU A 437 -1.97 -14.83 -4.54
CA GLU A 437 -1.93 -13.39 -4.26
C GLU A 437 -2.89 -12.62 -5.17
N TYR A 438 -3.01 -13.05 -6.43
CA TYR A 438 -4.05 -12.54 -7.33
C TYR A 438 -5.46 -12.76 -6.78
N ALA A 439 -5.77 -13.93 -6.21
CA ALA A 439 -7.07 -14.20 -5.59
C ALA A 439 -7.32 -13.27 -4.39
N SER A 440 -6.30 -13.02 -3.55
CA SER A 440 -6.40 -12.08 -2.42
C SER A 440 -6.63 -10.64 -2.88
N LEU A 441 -5.98 -10.22 -3.97
CA LEU A 441 -6.23 -8.93 -4.61
C LEU A 441 -7.69 -8.84 -5.08
N MET A 442 -8.19 -9.86 -5.76
CA MET A 442 -9.57 -9.87 -6.25
C MET A 442 -10.61 -9.85 -5.11
N GLU A 443 -10.36 -10.55 -4.00
CA GLU A 443 -11.18 -10.45 -2.79
C GLU A 443 -11.18 -9.02 -2.23
N THR A 444 -10.00 -8.40 -2.11
CA THR A 444 -9.86 -7.01 -1.65
C THR A 444 -10.67 -6.06 -2.55
N LEU A 445 -10.51 -6.17 -3.87
CA LEU A 445 -11.23 -5.34 -4.84
C LEU A 445 -12.74 -5.56 -4.79
N TYR A 446 -13.20 -6.80 -4.63
CA TYR A 446 -14.62 -7.12 -4.48
C TYR A 446 -15.21 -6.46 -3.24
N THR A 447 -14.55 -6.60 -2.09
CA THR A 447 -15.02 -5.98 -0.83
C THR A 447 -15.04 -4.45 -0.92
N LEU A 448 -14.11 -3.83 -1.65
CA LEU A 448 -14.11 -2.40 -1.93
C LEU A 448 -15.28 -2.00 -2.85
N LYS A 449 -15.57 -2.79 -3.89
CA LYS A 449 -16.70 -2.51 -4.80
C LYS A 449 -18.06 -2.66 -4.09
N GLU A 450 -18.21 -3.66 -3.23
CA GLU A 450 -19.47 -3.94 -2.51
C GLU A 450 -19.79 -2.89 -1.44
N LYS A 451 -18.80 -2.50 -0.63
CA LYS A 451 -19.01 -1.57 0.49
C LYS A 451 -19.20 -0.11 0.06
N GLY A 452 -18.97 0.21 -1.22
CA GLY A 452 -18.98 1.58 -1.72
C GLY A 452 -17.86 2.42 -1.09
N THR A 453 -17.64 3.63 -1.60
CA THR A 453 -16.43 4.42 -1.31
C THR A 453 -16.24 4.79 0.17
N SER A 454 -17.29 4.85 0.99
CA SER A 454 -17.26 5.54 2.29
C SER A 454 -17.00 4.68 3.54
N ASN A 455 -16.93 3.33 3.43
CA ASN A 455 -16.80 2.44 4.60
C ASN A 455 -15.78 1.31 4.38
N HIS A 456 -14.54 1.69 4.14
CA HIS A 456 -13.43 0.75 3.99
C HIS A 456 -12.60 0.65 5.28
N ASN A 457 -12.11 -0.56 5.57
CA ASN A 457 -11.28 -0.89 6.73
C ASN A 457 -9.84 -1.28 6.31
N LEU A 458 -9.35 -0.69 5.22
CA LEU A 458 -8.02 -0.98 4.65
C LEU A 458 -6.90 -0.73 5.66
N LEU A 459 -7.03 0.36 6.41
CA LEU A 459 -6.07 0.88 7.40
C LEU A 459 -6.65 0.89 8.83
N SER A 460 -7.59 -0.01 9.13
CA SER A 460 -8.25 -0.10 10.44
C SER A 460 -7.26 -0.23 11.62
N SER A 461 -6.19 -1.01 11.45
CA SER A 461 -5.10 -1.14 12.43
C SER A 461 -4.35 0.18 12.63
N SER A 462 -3.97 0.86 11.54
CA SER A 462 -3.34 2.19 11.59
C SER A 462 -4.24 3.22 12.28
N ARG A 463 -5.54 3.26 11.94
CA ARG A 463 -6.51 4.16 12.59
C ARG A 463 -6.59 3.91 14.09
N SER A 464 -6.63 2.64 14.52
CA SER A 464 -6.63 2.30 15.94
C SER A 464 -5.35 2.73 16.68
N ALA A 465 -4.20 2.68 16.01
CA ALA A 465 -2.93 3.15 16.55
C ALA A 465 -2.90 4.68 16.69
N LEU A 466 -3.41 5.41 15.70
CA LEU A 466 -3.56 6.87 15.76
C LEU A 466 -4.55 7.30 16.87
N SER A 467 -5.66 6.59 17.05
CA SER A 467 -6.57 6.84 18.17
C SER A 467 -5.90 6.59 19.53
N ARG A 468 -4.98 5.62 19.62
CA ARG A 468 -4.18 5.39 20.83
C ARG A 468 -3.18 6.52 21.08
N LEU A 469 -2.53 7.05 20.04
CA LEU A 469 -1.69 8.25 20.16
C LEU A 469 -2.49 9.44 20.70
N ASN A 470 -3.69 9.66 20.15
CA ASN A 470 -4.58 10.70 20.63
C ASN A 470 -4.90 10.54 22.14
N GLN A 471 -5.15 9.31 22.59
CA GLN A 471 -5.35 9.03 24.02
C GLN A 471 -4.09 9.34 24.85
N LEU A 472 -2.90 8.99 24.38
CA LEU A 472 -1.65 9.32 25.08
C LEU A 472 -1.41 10.83 25.17
N ALA A 473 -1.78 11.59 24.12
CA ALA A 473 -1.72 13.05 24.14
C ALA A 473 -2.69 13.65 25.18
N HIS A 474 -3.91 13.10 25.29
CA HIS A 474 -4.87 13.48 26.32
C HIS A 474 -4.36 13.15 27.73
N HIS A 475 -3.74 11.98 27.92
CA HIS A 475 -3.09 11.62 29.19
C HIS A 475 -1.95 12.57 29.55
N LEU A 476 -1.11 12.96 28.59
CA LEU A 476 -0.04 13.94 28.80
C LEU A 476 -0.59 15.30 29.24
N ALA A 477 -1.61 15.80 28.54
CA ALA A 477 -2.29 17.05 28.89
C ALA A 477 -2.91 16.97 30.29
N PHE A 478 -3.62 15.89 30.60
CA PHE A 478 -4.22 15.67 31.92
C PHE A 478 -3.17 15.67 33.03
N ASP A 479 -2.09 14.90 32.87
CA ASP A 479 -1.04 14.81 33.88
C ASP A 479 -0.33 16.16 34.08
N SER A 480 -0.20 16.98 33.03
CA SER A 480 0.39 18.31 33.13
C SER A 480 -0.39 19.26 34.05
N VAL A 481 -1.71 19.17 34.05
CA VAL A 481 -2.58 19.94 34.95
C VAL A 481 -2.63 19.29 36.33
N PHE A 482 -2.83 17.97 36.36
CA PHE A 482 -3.11 17.24 37.59
C PHE A 482 -1.88 17.10 38.51
N LEU A 483 -0.66 17.14 37.97
CA LEU A 483 0.57 17.00 38.76
C LEU A 483 0.66 18.02 39.89
N ARG A 484 0.27 19.27 39.65
CA ARG A 484 0.34 20.35 40.66
C ARG A 484 -0.62 20.12 41.82
N ILE A 485 -1.83 19.69 41.49
CA ILE A 485 -2.85 19.32 42.47
C ILE A 485 -2.36 18.11 43.29
N LYS A 486 -1.89 17.06 42.59
CA LYS A 486 -1.38 15.84 43.21
C LYS A 486 -0.20 16.10 44.15
N GLN A 487 0.72 17.00 43.80
CA GLN A 487 1.86 17.39 44.64
C GLN A 487 1.40 17.94 45.99
N GLN A 488 0.42 18.85 46.01
CA GLN A 488 -0.10 19.40 47.27
C GLN A 488 -0.89 18.37 48.09
N LEU A 489 -1.74 17.57 47.43
CA LEU A 489 -2.56 16.58 48.11
C LEU A 489 -1.71 15.48 48.79
N LEU A 490 -0.59 15.06 48.18
CA LEU A 490 0.29 14.05 48.76
C LEU A 490 1.07 14.53 50.00
N LEU A 491 1.13 15.84 50.25
CA LEU A 491 1.75 16.40 51.47
C LEU A 491 0.81 16.35 52.68
N ILE A 492 -0.51 16.23 52.46
CA ILE A 492 -1.53 16.26 53.50
C ILE A 492 -1.25 15.28 54.65
N PRO A 493 -0.96 13.98 54.41
CA PRO A 493 -0.73 13.03 55.52
C PRO A 493 0.48 13.37 56.39
N LYS A 494 1.41 14.20 55.88
CA LYS A 494 2.68 14.55 56.53
C LYS A 494 2.65 15.89 57.27
N MET A 495 1.52 16.62 57.25
CA MET A 495 1.46 17.93 57.90
C MET A 495 1.47 17.79 59.43
N GLU A 496 2.36 18.52 60.08
CA GLU A 496 2.51 18.50 61.56
C GLU A 496 1.29 19.08 62.29
N GLY A 497 0.44 19.85 61.59
CA GLY A 497 -0.76 20.49 62.13
C GLY A 497 -1.90 19.55 62.51
N TRP A 498 -1.85 18.26 62.12
CA TRP A 498 -2.90 17.30 62.45
C TRP A 498 -2.82 16.76 63.87
N ASN A 499 -1.60 16.65 64.42
CA ASN A 499 -1.32 16.04 65.73
C ASN A 499 -0.97 17.08 66.81
N SER A 500 -0.89 18.36 66.47
CA SER A 500 -0.47 19.39 67.43
C SER A 500 -1.56 19.64 68.48
N SER A 501 -1.48 18.89 69.59
CA SER A 501 -2.10 19.23 70.86
C SER A 501 -1.37 20.45 71.44
N GLY A 502 -1.66 21.63 70.89
CA GLY A 502 -1.06 22.88 71.34
C GLY A 502 -1.47 23.17 72.79
N THR A 503 -0.51 23.57 73.61
CA THR A 503 -0.59 23.86 75.06
C THR A 503 -1.58 24.97 75.48
N GLY A 504 -2.52 25.34 74.60
CA GLY A 504 -3.59 26.34 74.81
C GLY A 504 -5.02 25.82 74.60
N GLU A 505 -5.22 24.51 74.41
CA GLU A 505 -6.53 23.90 74.11
C GLU A 505 -7.61 24.10 75.20
N THR A 506 -7.26 24.48 76.43
CA THR A 506 -8.24 24.67 77.51
C THR A 506 -9.10 25.94 77.41
N LEU A 507 -8.91 26.80 76.40
CA LEU A 507 -9.65 28.07 76.28
C LEU A 507 -10.39 28.28 74.93
N THR A 508 -10.32 27.35 73.97
CA THR A 508 -10.84 27.56 72.61
C THR A 508 -11.93 26.59 72.16
N ASP A 509 -12.35 25.63 72.99
CA ASP A 509 -13.33 24.61 72.61
C ASP A 509 -14.72 25.15 72.24
N ASP A 510 -15.07 26.36 72.72
CA ASP A 510 -16.38 27.00 72.54
C ASP A 510 -16.42 28.15 71.51
N LEU A 511 -15.37 28.35 70.70
CA LEU A 511 -15.41 29.36 69.63
C LEU A 511 -16.23 28.86 68.43
N PRO A 512 -17.16 29.68 67.87
CA PRO A 512 -17.96 29.29 66.71
C PRO A 512 -17.09 28.93 65.49
N ASN A 513 -17.54 27.96 64.68
CA ASN A 513 -16.92 27.55 63.41
C ASN A 513 -16.68 28.70 62.40
N PHE A 514 -17.22 29.90 62.65
CA PHE A 514 -17.07 31.12 61.82
C PHE A 514 -15.65 31.73 61.85
N SER A 515 -14.69 31.13 62.56
CA SER A 515 -13.32 31.64 62.69
C SER A 515 -12.27 30.89 61.86
N LEU A 516 -12.61 29.72 61.29
CA LEU A 516 -11.68 28.90 60.53
C LEU A 516 -11.70 29.27 59.05
N THR A 517 -10.54 29.58 58.48
CA THR A 517 -10.34 29.81 57.05
C THR A 517 -9.71 28.58 56.40
N PRO A 518 -10.00 28.29 55.13
CA PRO A 518 -9.36 27.18 54.42
C PRO A 518 -7.84 27.33 54.44
N LEU A 519 -7.12 26.23 54.66
CA LEU A 519 -5.66 26.20 54.64
C LEU A 519 -5.10 26.45 53.24
N GLU A 520 -3.85 26.94 53.19
CA GLU A 520 -3.20 27.38 51.96
C GLU A 520 -3.18 26.31 50.85
N TYR A 521 -2.97 25.04 51.22
CA TYR A 521 -2.94 23.95 50.24
C TYR A 521 -4.28 23.81 49.49
N ILE A 522 -5.41 23.90 50.19
CA ILE A 522 -6.73 23.70 49.55
C ILE A 522 -7.21 24.96 48.84
N SER A 523 -6.87 26.15 49.36
CA SER A 523 -7.16 27.41 48.67
C SER A 523 -6.39 27.52 47.36
N ASN A 524 -5.13 27.08 47.33
CA ASN A 524 -4.31 27.04 46.11
C ASN A 524 -4.90 26.07 45.07
N ILE A 525 -5.30 24.86 45.48
CA ILE A 525 -6.00 23.92 44.59
C ILE A 525 -7.29 24.53 44.06
N GLY A 526 -8.12 25.12 44.94
CA GLY A 526 -9.38 25.73 44.55
C GLY A 526 -9.20 26.84 43.52
N GLN A 527 -8.27 27.76 43.78
CA GLN A 527 -7.96 28.86 42.86
C GLN A 527 -7.42 28.36 41.51
N TYR A 528 -6.58 27.32 41.52
CA TYR A 528 -6.03 26.72 40.31
C TYR A 528 -7.10 26.02 39.46
N ILE A 529 -8.02 25.28 40.07
CA ILE A 529 -9.13 24.65 39.35
C ILE A 529 -10.10 25.73 38.83
N MET A 530 -10.32 26.81 39.58
CA MET A 530 -11.14 27.94 39.13
C MET A 530 -10.54 28.70 37.94
N SER A 531 -9.21 28.67 37.74
CA SER A 531 -8.57 29.30 36.58
C SER A 531 -8.50 28.38 35.34
N LEU A 532 -8.63 27.06 35.51
CA LEU A 532 -8.61 26.07 34.43
C LEU A 532 -9.61 26.36 33.28
N PRO A 533 -10.87 26.80 33.53
CA PRO A 533 -11.79 27.15 32.45
C PRO A 533 -11.24 28.19 31.46
N LEU A 534 -10.42 29.14 31.91
CA LEU A 534 -9.79 30.15 31.04
C LEU A 534 -8.80 29.49 30.06
N HIS A 535 -8.16 28.40 30.47
CA HIS A 535 -7.23 27.65 29.63
C HIS A 535 -7.93 26.60 28.75
N LEU A 536 -9.20 26.29 29.03
CA LEU A 536 -10.06 25.43 28.21
C LEU A 536 -10.90 26.20 27.19
N GLU A 537 -10.81 27.54 27.16
CA GLU A 537 -11.44 28.38 26.14
C GLU A 537 -11.20 27.90 24.68
N PRO A 538 -10.01 27.39 24.31
CA PRO A 538 -9.80 26.82 22.97
C PRO A 538 -10.69 25.62 22.64
N PHE A 539 -11.23 24.91 23.65
CA PHE A 539 -12.09 23.74 23.46
C PHE A 539 -13.55 24.14 23.26
N VAL A 540 -13.95 25.31 23.76
CA VAL A 540 -15.32 25.85 23.67
C VAL A 540 -15.51 26.63 22.36
N THR A 541 -14.51 27.40 21.95
CA THR A 541 -14.60 28.28 20.77
C THR A 541 -14.58 27.53 19.44
N GLN A 542 -14.13 26.27 19.42
CA GLN A 542 -14.21 25.29 18.31
C GLN A 542 -13.96 25.86 16.88
N GLU A 543 -13.01 26.79 16.73
CA GLU A 543 -12.64 27.29 15.39
C GLU A 543 -11.83 26.27 14.58
N ASP A 544 -11.19 25.31 15.25
CA ASP A 544 -10.33 24.30 14.65
C ASP A 544 -10.99 22.90 14.64
N SER A 545 -11.45 22.48 13.45
CA SER A 545 -12.06 21.17 13.22
C SER A 545 -11.16 19.98 13.58
N ALA A 546 -9.83 20.14 13.54
CA ALA A 546 -8.91 19.08 13.91
C ALA A 546 -8.94 18.86 15.44
N LEU A 547 -8.91 19.94 16.21
CA LEU A 547 -9.01 19.87 17.66
C LEU A 547 -10.35 19.29 18.11
N GLU A 548 -11.46 19.70 17.49
CA GLU A 548 -12.80 19.14 17.76
C GLU A 548 -12.83 17.62 17.56
N LEU A 549 -12.33 17.14 16.41
CA LEU A 549 -12.24 15.72 16.10
C LEU A 549 -11.39 14.96 17.14
N ALA A 550 -10.25 15.54 17.54
CA ALA A 550 -9.37 14.94 18.54
C ALA A 550 -10.04 14.81 19.90
N LEU A 551 -10.76 15.85 20.35
CA LEU A 551 -11.43 15.87 21.64
C LEU A 551 -12.56 14.84 21.70
N HIS A 552 -13.37 14.70 20.65
CA HIS A 552 -14.42 13.68 20.59
C HIS A 552 -13.89 12.25 20.50
N ALA A 553 -12.77 12.04 19.80
CA ALA A 553 -12.12 10.73 19.69
C ALA A 553 -11.25 10.39 20.92
N GLY A 554 -10.95 11.38 21.76
CA GLY A 554 -10.11 11.27 22.95
C GLY A 554 -10.78 10.50 24.07
N LYS A 555 -9.98 9.91 24.96
CA LYS A 555 -10.46 9.34 26.22
C LYS A 555 -9.65 9.92 27.35
N LEU A 556 -10.34 10.47 28.34
CA LEU A 556 -9.72 11.04 29.52
C LEU A 556 -9.61 10.05 30.68
N PRO A 557 -8.62 10.21 31.57
CA PRO A 557 -8.62 9.64 32.90
C PRO A 557 -9.89 9.99 33.68
N PHE A 558 -10.26 9.16 34.66
CA PHE A 558 -11.41 9.42 35.54
C PHE A 558 -12.69 9.82 34.77
N PRO A 559 -13.17 8.99 33.83
CA PRO A 559 -14.47 9.23 33.20
C PRO A 559 -15.59 9.15 34.27
N PRO A 560 -16.77 9.76 34.02
CA PRO A 560 -17.91 9.61 34.90
C PRO A 560 -18.36 8.13 34.98
N GLU A 561 -19.05 7.76 36.07
CA GLU A 561 -19.51 6.38 36.27
C GLU A 561 -20.56 6.00 35.20
N GLN A 562 -20.58 4.72 34.81
CA GLN A 562 -21.50 4.25 33.76
C GLN A 562 -22.95 4.43 34.21
N GLY A 563 -23.70 5.30 33.53
CA GLY A 563 -25.11 5.58 33.82
C GLY A 563 -25.38 6.92 34.51
N ASP A 564 -24.35 7.71 34.81
CA ASP A 564 -24.51 9.08 35.28
C ASP A 564 -24.85 10.00 34.09
N GLU A 565 -26.06 10.58 34.07
CA GLU A 565 -26.43 11.69 33.18
C GLU A 565 -25.94 13.00 33.82
N LEU A 566 -24.71 13.41 33.48
CA LEU A 566 -24.13 14.65 33.99
C LEU A 566 -24.14 15.75 32.91
N PRO A 567 -24.46 17.01 33.27
CA PRO A 567 -24.48 18.14 32.34
C PRO A 567 -23.15 18.37 31.59
N GLU A 568 -22.03 18.00 32.22
CA GLU A 568 -20.67 18.10 31.66
C GLU A 568 -20.38 17.14 30.49
N LEU A 569 -21.28 16.19 30.20
CA LEU A 569 -21.13 15.27 29.06
C LEU A 569 -21.48 15.93 27.71
N ASP A 570 -22.19 17.06 27.74
CA ASP A 570 -22.68 17.75 26.54
C ASP A 570 -21.60 18.65 25.89
N ASN A 571 -20.56 19.02 26.64
CA ASN A 571 -19.49 19.92 26.21
C ASN A 571 -18.10 19.34 26.54
N THR A 572 -17.19 19.36 25.57
CA THR A 572 -15.84 18.79 25.71
C THR A 572 -14.98 19.50 26.76
N ALA A 573 -15.16 20.82 26.92
CA ALA A 573 -14.47 21.60 27.96
C ALA A 573 -14.95 21.21 29.37
N ASP A 574 -16.26 21.07 29.54
CA ASP A 574 -16.86 20.66 30.82
C ASP A 574 -16.49 19.22 31.16
N TYR A 575 -16.44 18.33 30.16
CA TYR A 575 -15.95 16.96 30.32
C TYR A 575 -14.51 16.90 30.82
N TRP A 576 -13.64 17.76 30.28
CA TRP A 576 -12.24 17.92 30.73
C TRP A 576 -12.16 18.45 32.16
N LEU A 577 -12.92 19.50 32.47
CA LEU A 577 -12.99 20.08 33.80
C LEU A 577 -13.47 19.05 34.84
N GLY A 578 -14.53 18.31 34.50
CA GLY A 578 -15.07 17.22 35.31
C GLY A 578 -14.05 16.10 35.57
N SER A 579 -13.25 15.72 34.57
CA SER A 579 -12.18 14.72 34.72
C SER A 579 -11.14 15.15 35.76
N VAL A 580 -10.65 16.39 35.68
CA VAL A 580 -9.68 16.95 36.65
C VAL A 580 -10.30 17.08 38.04
N ALA A 581 -11.56 17.54 38.13
CA ALA A 581 -12.29 17.65 39.39
C ALA A 581 -12.48 16.28 40.07
N ARG A 582 -12.91 15.26 39.34
CA ARG A 582 -13.05 13.89 39.86
C ARG A 582 -11.72 13.33 40.36
N ALA A 583 -10.65 13.51 39.59
CA ALA A 583 -9.31 13.07 40.00
C ALA A 583 -8.84 13.78 41.28
N THR A 584 -9.11 15.09 41.38
CA THR A 584 -8.82 15.91 42.56
C THR A 584 -9.57 15.39 43.78
N MET A 585 -10.88 15.24 43.68
CA MET A 585 -11.71 14.76 44.78
C MET A 585 -11.31 13.35 45.23
N GLN A 586 -11.07 12.44 44.29
CA GLN A 586 -10.63 11.09 44.60
C GLN A 586 -9.28 11.09 45.32
N THR A 587 -8.29 11.80 44.78
CA THR A 587 -6.94 11.86 45.36
C THR A 587 -6.95 12.57 46.71
N TYR A 588 -7.80 13.58 46.90
CA TYR A 588 -7.95 14.26 48.17
C TYR A 588 -8.55 13.34 49.23
N CYS A 589 -9.61 12.58 48.88
CA CYS A 589 -10.17 11.57 49.77
C CYS A 589 -9.12 10.51 50.13
N GLU A 590 -8.36 10.02 49.16
CA GLU A 590 -7.30 9.02 49.40
C GLU A 590 -6.19 9.54 50.30
N ALA A 591 -5.75 10.79 50.11
CA ALA A 591 -4.74 11.43 50.95
C ALA A 591 -5.27 11.67 52.38
N VAL A 592 -6.50 12.15 52.53
CA VAL A 592 -7.11 12.38 53.84
C VAL A 592 -7.23 11.10 54.64
N LEU A 593 -7.61 9.98 54.01
CA LEU A 593 -7.71 8.68 54.68
C LEU A 593 -6.35 8.09 55.10
N GLN A 594 -5.23 8.71 54.72
CA GLN A 594 -3.87 8.33 55.15
C GLN A 594 -3.35 9.16 56.34
N ILE A 595 -4.10 10.16 56.81
CA ILE A 595 -3.73 10.92 58.00
C ILE A 595 -3.71 9.95 59.21
N PRO A 596 -2.65 9.92 60.03
CA PRO A 596 -2.54 8.96 61.11
C PRO A 596 -3.50 9.27 62.28
N GLU A 597 -3.60 10.53 62.69
CA GLU A 597 -4.39 10.98 63.84
C GLU A 597 -4.85 12.43 63.61
N LEU A 598 -6.01 12.79 64.16
CA LEU A 598 -6.60 14.12 64.07
C LEU A 598 -7.03 14.61 65.46
N SER A 599 -6.51 15.77 65.88
CA SER A 599 -7.05 16.49 67.04
C SER A 599 -8.48 17.00 66.79
N ALA A 600 -9.17 17.42 67.86
CA ALA A 600 -10.53 18.00 67.74
C ALA A 600 -10.54 19.28 66.89
N HIS A 601 -9.52 20.12 67.04
CA HIS A 601 -9.33 21.33 66.23
C HIS A 601 -9.00 20.98 64.77
N ALA A 602 -8.05 20.06 64.55
CA ALA A 602 -7.69 19.53 63.24
C ALA A 602 -8.88 18.93 62.47
N THR A 603 -9.77 18.22 63.18
CA THR A 603 -11.01 17.66 62.62
C THR A 603 -11.93 18.75 62.11
N LYS A 604 -12.12 19.84 62.87
CA LYS A 604 -12.92 21.00 62.45
C LYS A 604 -12.26 21.71 61.25
N GLN A 605 -10.94 21.90 61.27
CA GLN A 605 -10.21 22.52 60.17
C GLN A 605 -10.30 21.71 58.87
N LEU A 606 -10.09 20.39 58.93
CA LEU A 606 -10.19 19.52 57.76
C LEU A 606 -11.60 19.51 57.17
N ALA A 607 -12.64 19.54 58.02
CA ALA A 607 -14.02 19.69 57.56
C ALA A 607 -14.24 21.02 56.82
N THR A 608 -13.68 22.13 57.32
CA THR A 608 -13.71 23.44 56.66
C THR A 608 -12.97 23.42 55.32
N ASP A 609 -11.79 22.79 55.25
CA ASP A 609 -11.01 22.66 54.01
C ASP A 609 -11.77 21.84 52.96
N MET A 610 -12.38 20.72 53.36
CA MET A 610 -13.20 19.91 52.45
C MET A 610 -14.48 20.62 51.98
N ASP A 611 -15.15 21.37 52.86
CA ASP A 611 -16.30 22.21 52.48
C ASP A 611 -15.91 23.27 51.45
N TYR A 612 -14.72 23.87 51.60
CA TYR A 612 -14.22 24.83 50.62
C TYR A 612 -14.08 24.20 49.24
N LEU A 613 -13.51 22.99 49.13
CA LEU A 613 -13.42 22.29 47.85
C LEU A 613 -14.81 21.96 47.27
N ILE A 614 -15.77 21.54 48.11
CA ILE A 614 -17.16 21.30 47.68
C ILE A 614 -17.76 22.57 47.07
N ASN A 615 -17.62 23.72 47.75
CA ASN A 615 -18.11 25.00 47.25
C ASN A 615 -17.44 25.41 45.92
N VAL A 616 -16.15 25.09 45.72
CA VAL A 616 -15.46 25.30 44.44
C VAL A 616 -16.06 24.44 43.34
N MET A 617 -16.33 23.16 43.60
CA MET A 617 -16.98 22.27 42.61
C MET A 617 -18.37 22.78 42.25
N ASP A 618 -19.17 23.15 43.25
CA ASP A 618 -20.52 23.70 43.05
C ASP A 618 -20.49 25.01 42.24
N ALA A 619 -19.51 25.89 42.49
CA ALA A 619 -19.33 27.13 41.74
C ALA A 619 -18.96 26.92 40.27
N LEU A 620 -18.32 25.78 39.95
CA LEU A 620 -17.99 25.34 38.60
C LEU A 620 -19.11 24.53 37.95
N GLY A 621 -20.24 24.31 38.64
CA GLY A 621 -21.36 23.51 38.15
C GLY A 621 -21.11 21.99 38.21
N LEU A 622 -20.09 21.54 38.93
CA LEU A 622 -19.70 20.13 39.06
C LEU A 622 -20.29 19.52 40.33
N GLN A 623 -20.64 18.23 40.28
CA GLN A 623 -21.17 17.54 41.44
C GLN A 623 -20.05 16.96 42.33
N PRO A 624 -20.05 17.25 43.64
CA PRO A 624 -19.08 16.65 44.56
C PRO A 624 -19.29 15.14 44.69
N SER A 625 -18.19 14.38 44.73
CA SER A 625 -18.27 12.92 44.82
C SER A 625 -18.94 12.45 46.12
N ARG A 626 -19.68 11.33 46.05
CA ARG A 626 -20.32 10.71 47.22
C ARG A 626 -19.31 10.39 48.33
N THR A 627 -18.11 9.96 47.96
CA THR A 627 -17.04 9.65 48.92
C THR A 627 -16.60 10.91 49.69
N LEU A 628 -16.42 12.03 48.99
CA LEU A 628 -16.07 13.31 49.60
C LEU A 628 -17.17 13.77 50.58
N GLN A 629 -18.42 13.75 50.14
CA GLN A 629 -19.57 14.11 50.98
C GLN A 629 -19.69 13.24 52.24
N ASN A 630 -19.46 11.92 52.09
CA ASN A 630 -19.49 10.98 53.20
C ASN A 630 -18.38 11.26 54.22
N ILE A 631 -17.15 11.54 53.78
CA ILE A 631 -16.04 11.86 54.69
C ILE A 631 -16.34 13.16 55.45
N VAL A 632 -16.82 14.20 54.77
CA VAL A 632 -17.20 15.48 55.40
C VAL A 632 -18.30 15.29 56.45
N ALA A 633 -19.33 14.51 56.13
CA ALA A 633 -20.42 14.22 57.07
C ALA A 633 -19.90 13.49 58.33
N LEU A 634 -18.96 12.56 58.16
CA LEU A 634 -18.33 11.84 59.27
C LEU A 634 -17.39 12.73 60.10
N LEU A 635 -16.67 13.67 59.49
CA LEU A 635 -15.81 14.61 60.21
C LEU A 635 -16.64 15.62 61.04
N LYS A 636 -17.78 16.08 60.50
CA LYS A 636 -18.70 17.00 61.18
C LYS A 636 -19.53 16.34 62.29
N ALA A 637 -19.69 15.02 62.25
CA ALA A 637 -20.48 14.31 63.26
C ALA A 637 -19.84 14.43 64.65
N LYS A 638 -20.67 14.67 65.66
CA LYS A 638 -20.24 14.62 67.06
C LYS A 638 -19.78 13.19 67.42
N PRO A 639 -18.84 13.02 68.36
CA PRO A 639 -18.37 11.68 68.78
C PRO A 639 -19.50 10.71 69.13
N GLU A 640 -20.54 11.20 69.80
CA GLU A 640 -21.71 10.42 70.23
C GLU A 640 -22.61 9.98 69.05
N GLU A 641 -22.66 10.79 67.98
CA GLU A 641 -23.53 10.59 66.81
C GLU A 641 -22.78 9.96 65.62
N PHE A 642 -21.46 9.75 65.74
CA PHE A 642 -20.60 9.30 64.65
C PHE A 642 -21.10 8.00 64.00
N TRP A 643 -21.38 6.97 64.81
CA TRP A 643 -21.84 5.68 64.31
C TRP A 643 -23.25 5.72 63.72
N GLN A 644 -24.04 6.75 64.07
CA GLN A 644 -25.33 6.99 63.43
C GLN A 644 -25.15 7.64 62.06
N ALA A 645 -24.25 8.64 61.95
CA ALA A 645 -23.88 9.26 60.67
C ALA A 645 -23.17 8.28 59.71
N ALA A 646 -22.46 7.27 60.25
CA ALA A 646 -21.82 6.21 59.46
C ALA A 646 -22.81 5.21 58.84
N LYS A 647 -24.11 5.26 59.19
CA LYS A 647 -25.12 4.38 58.59
C LYS A 647 -25.33 4.76 57.11
N GLY A 648 -24.84 3.91 56.21
CA GLY A 648 -24.94 4.11 54.76
C GLY A 648 -23.62 4.52 54.10
N VAL A 649 -22.58 4.79 54.88
CA VAL A 649 -21.22 5.05 54.38
C VAL A 649 -20.46 3.72 54.19
N PRO A 650 -19.63 3.56 53.15
CA PRO A 650 -18.78 2.37 53.01
C PRO A 650 -17.94 2.09 54.26
N ARG A 651 -17.94 0.82 54.72
CA ARG A 651 -17.29 0.41 55.98
C ARG A 651 -15.82 0.82 56.07
N ARG A 652 -15.08 0.70 54.96
CA ARG A 652 -13.66 1.07 54.91
C ARG A 652 -13.44 2.55 55.25
N THR A 653 -14.25 3.44 54.66
CA THR A 653 -14.20 4.88 54.90
C THR A 653 -14.60 5.21 56.33
N ALA A 654 -15.69 4.62 56.82
CA ALA A 654 -16.16 4.84 58.19
C ALA A 654 -15.13 4.40 59.25
N SER A 655 -14.53 3.22 59.08
CA SER A 655 -13.50 2.72 59.99
C SER A 655 -12.22 3.55 59.96
N ALA A 656 -11.77 3.98 58.79
CA ALA A 656 -10.60 4.85 58.67
C ALA A 656 -10.84 6.21 59.36
N VAL A 657 -11.98 6.86 59.12
CA VAL A 657 -12.30 8.14 59.79
C VAL A 657 -12.47 7.97 61.31
N ALA A 658 -13.03 6.86 61.77
CA ALA A 658 -13.11 6.56 63.20
C ALA A 658 -11.71 6.44 63.84
N ALA A 659 -10.81 5.69 63.20
CA ALA A 659 -9.43 5.51 63.66
C ALA A 659 -8.67 6.84 63.69
N MET A 660 -8.78 7.66 62.63
CA MET A 660 -8.14 8.98 62.57
C MET A 660 -8.57 9.89 63.73
N ARG A 661 -9.84 9.82 64.15
CA ARG A 661 -10.40 10.65 65.22
C ARG A 661 -10.23 10.05 66.62
N GLY A 662 -9.57 8.90 66.76
CA GLY A 662 -9.48 8.17 68.03
C GLY A 662 -10.83 7.67 68.56
N LEU A 663 -11.82 7.49 67.69
CA LEU A 663 -13.16 6.99 68.01
C LEU A 663 -13.22 5.47 67.84
N GLU A 664 -12.27 4.75 68.42
CA GLU A 664 -12.36 3.29 68.48
C GLU A 664 -13.37 2.86 69.56
N ARG A 665 -13.99 1.70 69.35
CA ARG A 665 -15.01 1.14 70.24
C ARG A 665 -14.45 0.63 71.55
#